data_AF-A0A4Q5RVV8-F1
#
_entry.id   AF-A0A4Q5RVV8-F1
#
_cell.length_a   1.000
_cell.length_b   1.000
_cell.length_c   1.000
_cell.angle_alpha   90.00
_cell.angle_beta   90.00
_cell.angle_gamma   90.00
#
_symmetry.space_group_name_H-M   'P 1'
#
loop_
_entity.id
_entity.type
_entity.pdbx_description
1 polymer ?
#
loop_
_entity_poly.entity_id
_entity_poly.type
_entity_poly.pdbx_seq_one_letter_code
_entity_poly.pdbx_strand_id
1 'polypeptide(L)'
;MKLVRNPRAIRAALLASAASLSLGYAATASAQDARLSAAQAEREAQGSGLIDVSQVVLESQGVNPVDIEISRLGYVETKVDPDPQILIANPGTSTTARDPVNITGIGQQIIDLGGGSVGLCTGTLINPRTVLFAAHCVNDAAATSYGAGSGGTGIGFGFETNLRANAAGETDELVRWLLGTGATQAGKFQTNIAQAFYNVNQVRYNNLSLEAAANGFLYGDVATATLDTPAANVPTWALLFSALPAPGTITAAGGTGYNVGIVGYGNNGTGQTGVQGSIDFRRRAAENILGAYTDLETFEGFLFGSGAQPDLRQNLYFLDFDDPRRGTGVAPSAFDFNAFRDNARPGAGGTASKEGITSGGDSGGPLILQNFTKQLVIGVLSGGYTRFFTGQPANSYGTVAFYQPVNLYWDWIAANNPYHYVASLAGNANWTDQTHWVSTLDPAYYVLGTNGQPVNGIPNDPGAQKGGTTGDFGQICFQQGGVSDCLDTRTGVETVETRPIGTAEDAPASGDVATAVSQPATVRVDGSEATLEAQAGGVTTLALPAATLANGLPGATNFVPTNVDPVRSTGAIGRYFDVSLIANGTTTLNTATTIDRLTFGGNGATLAVASTGALTSLINVNHFAGTLAVDGTVTSVGDYSFFGGLISGTGRINAPFLTSVTGQFAPGTVGTTGTLTIGGNLIMASGSTYFVDLSGTASDLIAVRATTFTGTTPTNGSANVGGALGISYTNALRAGQTYTILTAEGGVTGTFIAPTTFSAILRPTVTYTANAVRLAVTAGTYGSVINTASQVQVAYGRILDSNRANASVLDGVYGPLDLQSAATIRSTLEGLAPTTETTVRGLGTAMVDSTSGLLRDRLETLDLASSGGTMARIGQPLRVASTSLNSMSNLAAPTVLNVGGNEQTTVQEGVLPENMSGFIAGGYVEGDSRAMPAAIATARDKFDGWYVAGGLETLIGDDSAIGFALSYSKMDSAGAVAAHSAKATLIQGSLYSKYESAGGLTLDAQITAGILDSTTTRTVAFVGSNYTLRAEDSALAFSSEAGIGYKIDMGALSLKPRAAWRTTFIDFSRTAETGGPVALAYNRQPVNSSQARGGLTIAGNGAKVKPFVTGTYVYDFGDRPTAFSATFVGVQGTGTQFALSGRDRDWAEVAGGLTVDTGSVNVSIAGETTIGRDDVAIRSVRGSIGFRF
;
A
#
# COMPACT_ATOMS: atom_id res chain seq x y z
N MET A 1 -81.39 14.67 -62.25
CA MET A 1 -81.62 15.98 -61.63
C MET A 1 -81.25 15.90 -60.15
N LYS A 2 -80.11 16.47 -59.76
CA LYS A 2 -79.82 17.03 -58.42
C LYS A 2 -78.41 17.61 -58.46
N LEU A 3 -78.36 18.94 -58.41
CA LEU A 3 -77.13 19.73 -58.31
C LEU A 3 -76.50 19.54 -56.93
N VAL A 4 -75.20 19.29 -56.91
CA VAL A 4 -74.34 19.42 -55.73
C VAL A 4 -74.08 20.91 -55.51
N ARG A 5 -74.50 21.47 -54.36
CA ARG A 5 -74.16 22.83 -53.93
C ARG A 5 -73.09 22.77 -52.84
N ASN A 6 -72.04 23.56 -53.08
CA ASN A 6 -70.81 23.73 -52.34
C ASN A 6 -71.04 24.45 -50.99
N PRO A 7 -70.67 23.88 -49.83
CA PRO A 7 -70.93 24.46 -48.51
C PRO A 7 -69.75 25.29 -47.97
N ARG A 8 -69.14 26.15 -48.80
CA ARG A 8 -68.09 27.10 -48.37
C ARG A 8 -68.52 28.57 -48.36
N ALA A 9 -69.80 28.87 -48.62
CA ALA A 9 -70.30 30.25 -48.77
C ALA A 9 -71.12 30.79 -47.58
N ILE A 10 -71.18 30.10 -46.44
CA ILE A 10 -72.00 30.51 -45.27
C ILE A 10 -71.12 30.70 -44.02
N ARG A 11 -70.02 31.45 -44.17
CA ARG A 11 -69.28 32.02 -43.02
C ARG A 11 -68.99 33.52 -43.15
N ALA A 12 -69.34 34.15 -44.27
CA ALA A 12 -69.05 35.57 -44.53
C ALA A 12 -70.25 36.53 -44.30
N ALA A 13 -71.40 36.07 -43.81
CA ALA A 13 -72.64 36.85 -43.82
C ALA A 13 -73.26 37.17 -42.44
N LEU A 14 -72.52 37.00 -41.32
CA LEU A 14 -73.08 37.21 -39.98
C LEU A 14 -72.26 38.13 -39.05
N LEU A 15 -71.31 38.90 -39.61
CA LEU A 15 -70.50 39.88 -38.87
C LEU A 15 -70.59 41.32 -39.42
N ALA A 16 -71.61 41.61 -40.24
CA ALA A 16 -71.87 42.95 -40.76
C ALA A 16 -73.19 43.51 -40.22
N SER A 17 -73.25 43.84 -38.92
CA SER A 17 -74.27 44.76 -38.36
C SER A 17 -74.05 45.02 -36.86
N ALA A 18 -73.11 45.90 -36.51
CA ALA A 18 -73.18 46.77 -35.33
C ALA A 18 -71.91 47.62 -35.20
N ALA A 19 -71.82 48.72 -35.95
CA ALA A 19 -70.87 49.79 -35.61
C ALA A 19 -71.31 51.12 -36.25
N SER A 20 -72.18 51.85 -35.57
CA SER A 20 -72.39 53.28 -35.81
C SER A 20 -72.92 53.95 -34.54
N LEU A 21 -72.08 54.72 -33.85
CA LEU A 21 -72.29 56.11 -33.40
C LEU A 21 -71.16 56.60 -32.46
N SER A 22 -70.19 57.29 -33.07
CA SER A 22 -69.70 58.65 -32.76
C SER A 22 -69.29 59.16 -31.35
N LEU A 23 -68.03 59.67 -31.32
CA LEU A 23 -67.51 60.95 -30.77
C LEU A 23 -67.39 61.11 -29.24
N GLY A 24 -66.30 61.62 -28.65
CA GLY A 24 -65.01 62.14 -29.14
C GLY A 24 -64.18 62.73 -27.97
N TYR A 25 -62.88 62.97 -28.17
CA TYR A 25 -62.12 64.21 -27.89
C TYR A 25 -60.62 63.98 -28.09
N ALA A 26 -59.96 64.98 -28.68
CA ALA A 26 -58.57 64.97 -29.11
C ALA A 26 -57.63 65.68 -28.12
N ALA A 27 -56.35 65.30 -28.10
CA ALA A 27 -55.23 66.24 -27.97
C ALA A 27 -53.91 65.60 -28.47
N THR A 28 -53.06 66.45 -29.02
CA THR A 28 -51.98 66.25 -29.99
C THR A 28 -50.58 66.13 -29.37
N ALA A 29 -49.66 65.39 -30.03
CA ALA A 29 -48.27 65.84 -30.24
C ALA A 29 -47.59 65.01 -31.35
N SER A 30 -46.89 65.71 -32.24
CA SER A 30 -46.28 65.24 -33.50
C SER A 30 -44.83 64.77 -33.34
N ALA A 31 -44.45 63.72 -34.08
CA ALA A 31 -43.15 63.62 -34.75
C ALA A 31 -43.24 62.60 -35.90
N GLN A 32 -42.81 63.01 -37.09
CA GLN A 32 -42.86 62.25 -38.33
C GLN A 32 -41.84 61.10 -38.31
N ASP A 33 -42.32 59.88 -38.44
CA ASP A 33 -41.57 58.74 -38.97
C ASP A 33 -42.51 57.99 -39.92
N ALA A 34 -41.97 57.49 -41.03
CA ALA A 34 -42.69 56.66 -41.98
C ALA A 34 -43.05 55.31 -41.31
N ARG A 35 -44.10 55.32 -40.48
CA ARG A 35 -44.71 54.14 -39.87
C ARG A 35 -45.83 53.65 -40.79
N LEU A 36 -45.70 52.42 -41.28
CA LEU A 36 -46.89 51.61 -41.56
C LEU A 36 -47.68 51.53 -40.25
N SER A 37 -48.94 51.97 -40.29
CA SER A 37 -49.79 51.98 -39.09
C SER A 37 -50.11 50.54 -38.67
N ALA A 38 -50.12 50.25 -37.37
CA ALA A 38 -50.54 48.96 -36.81
C ALA A 38 -51.94 48.51 -37.33
N ALA A 39 -52.77 49.49 -37.70
CA ALA A 39 -54.10 49.27 -38.28
C ALA A 39 -54.10 48.86 -39.78
N GLN A 40 -52.94 48.84 -40.45
CA GLN A 40 -52.78 48.28 -41.81
C GLN A 40 -52.32 46.82 -41.73
N ALA A 41 -51.46 46.47 -40.78
CA ALA A 41 -51.10 45.08 -40.47
C ALA A 41 -52.31 44.27 -39.95
N GLU A 42 -53.15 44.86 -39.08
CA GLU A 42 -54.41 44.22 -38.64
C GLU A 42 -55.44 44.03 -39.76
N ARG A 43 -55.39 44.84 -40.83
CA ARG A 43 -56.37 44.76 -41.93
C ARG A 43 -56.04 43.68 -42.95
N GLU A 44 -54.77 43.33 -43.12
CA GLU A 44 -54.34 42.18 -43.94
C GLU A 44 -54.51 40.85 -43.18
N ALA A 45 -54.50 40.89 -41.83
CA ALA A 45 -54.73 39.75 -40.95
C ALA A 45 -56.21 39.31 -40.83
N GLN A 46 -57.17 39.89 -41.56
CA GLN A 46 -58.60 39.48 -41.48
C GLN A 46 -59.00 38.37 -42.48
N GLY A 47 -58.04 37.75 -43.18
CA GLY A 47 -58.27 36.65 -44.13
C GLY A 47 -57.73 35.31 -43.64
N SER A 48 -58.64 34.37 -43.33
CA SER A 48 -58.40 33.00 -42.82
C SER A 48 -57.61 32.89 -41.51
N GLY A 49 -58.06 32.06 -40.57
CA GLY A 49 -57.33 31.78 -39.32
C GLY A 49 -56.09 30.90 -39.52
N LEU A 50 -55.29 31.17 -40.55
CA LEU A 50 -54.09 30.43 -40.94
C LEU A 50 -52.96 31.42 -41.27
N ILE A 51 -51.71 31.04 -41.02
CA ILE A 51 -50.52 31.82 -41.42
C ILE A 51 -50.27 31.63 -42.93
N ASP A 52 -49.97 32.72 -43.64
CA ASP A 52 -49.60 32.68 -45.06
C ASP A 52 -48.22 32.05 -45.27
N VAL A 53 -48.20 30.84 -45.83
CA VAL A 53 -46.98 30.05 -46.09
C VAL A 53 -45.94 30.81 -46.92
N SER A 54 -46.35 31.78 -47.75
CA SER A 54 -45.40 32.58 -48.54
C SER A 54 -44.53 33.54 -47.71
N GLN A 55 -44.90 33.78 -46.45
CA GLN A 55 -44.19 34.65 -45.51
C GLN A 55 -43.33 33.87 -44.50
N VAL A 56 -43.50 32.54 -44.48
CA VAL A 56 -42.81 31.64 -43.55
C VAL A 56 -41.44 31.28 -44.12
N VAL A 57 -40.42 31.32 -43.26
CA VAL A 57 -39.05 30.91 -43.60
C VAL A 57 -38.64 29.75 -42.72
N LEU A 58 -38.62 28.54 -43.30
CA LEU A 58 -38.08 27.32 -42.72
C LEU A 58 -36.63 27.17 -43.15
N GLU A 59 -35.71 27.16 -42.20
CA GLU A 59 -34.27 27.05 -42.47
C GLU A 59 -33.64 26.00 -41.55
N SER A 60 -32.59 25.34 -42.05
CA SER A 60 -31.65 24.69 -41.14
C SER A 60 -31.01 25.79 -40.29
N GLN A 61 -30.73 25.51 -39.02
CA GLN A 61 -30.03 26.48 -38.16
C GLN A 61 -28.51 26.49 -38.45
N GLY A 62 -28.12 26.12 -39.68
CA GLY A 62 -26.77 26.17 -40.20
C GLY A 62 -26.51 27.50 -40.90
N VAL A 63 -25.24 27.88 -41.03
CA VAL A 63 -24.84 28.99 -41.88
C VAL A 63 -24.62 28.43 -43.29
N ASN A 64 -25.48 28.78 -44.26
CA ASN A 64 -25.10 28.65 -45.68
C ASN A 64 -23.74 29.34 -45.86
N PRO A 65 -22.76 28.74 -46.55
CA PRO A 65 -21.35 29.14 -46.52
C PRO A 65 -21.19 30.62 -46.84
N VAL A 66 -21.13 31.46 -45.81
CA VAL A 66 -20.67 32.84 -45.92
C VAL A 66 -19.19 32.76 -45.60
N ASP A 67 -18.36 33.11 -46.57
CA ASP A 67 -16.91 33.21 -46.46
C ASP A 67 -16.52 34.15 -45.30
N ILE A 68 -16.39 33.60 -44.08
CA ILE A 68 -15.63 34.27 -43.03
C ILE A 68 -14.17 34.01 -43.36
N GLU A 69 -13.58 34.90 -44.16
CA GLU A 69 -12.16 34.83 -44.54
C GLU A 69 -11.28 35.10 -43.31
N ILE A 70 -10.63 34.05 -42.81
CA ILE A 70 -9.67 34.15 -41.71
C ILE A 70 -8.28 34.48 -42.31
N SER A 71 -7.84 35.73 -42.18
CA SER A 71 -6.52 36.17 -42.68
C SER A 71 -5.41 36.08 -41.61
N ARG A 72 -4.15 35.95 -42.07
CA ARG A 72 -2.94 35.82 -41.21
C ARG A 72 -2.49 37.13 -40.52
N LEU A 73 -3.19 38.25 -40.71
CA LEU A 73 -2.78 39.53 -40.12
C LEU A 73 -3.16 39.56 -38.64
N GLY A 74 -2.14 39.56 -37.78
CA GLY A 74 -2.26 39.66 -36.34
C GLY A 74 -3.00 40.93 -35.93
N TYR A 75 -3.87 40.77 -34.93
CA TYR A 75 -4.59 41.83 -34.23
C TYR A 75 -5.32 42.82 -35.17
N VAL A 76 -6.57 42.49 -35.49
CA VAL A 76 -7.51 43.52 -35.91
C VAL A 76 -7.98 44.23 -34.64
N GLU A 77 -7.44 45.42 -34.37
CA GLU A 77 -8.10 46.41 -33.51
C GLU A 77 -9.31 46.96 -34.28
N THR A 78 -10.31 46.12 -34.49
CA THR A 78 -11.65 46.67 -34.68
C THR A 78 -12.10 47.03 -33.28
N LYS A 79 -12.46 48.30 -33.12
CA LYS A 79 -13.38 48.73 -32.07
C LYS A 79 -14.69 48.00 -32.30
N VAL A 80 -14.73 46.71 -31.97
CA VAL A 80 -15.93 45.90 -31.95
C VAL A 80 -16.55 46.19 -30.60
N ASP A 81 -17.64 46.94 -30.58
CA ASP A 81 -18.65 46.68 -29.54
C ASP A 81 -19.21 45.29 -29.87
N PRO A 82 -18.87 44.23 -29.10
CA PRO A 82 -19.05 42.86 -29.55
C PRO A 82 -20.14 42.18 -28.73
N ASP A 83 -21.18 41.67 -29.37
CA ASP A 83 -22.32 41.18 -28.61
C ASP A 83 -22.85 39.80 -29.15
N PRO A 84 -22.68 38.65 -28.42
CA PRO A 84 -22.95 37.20 -28.71
C PRO A 84 -24.41 36.51 -28.84
N GLN A 85 -24.73 35.41 -29.61
CA GLN A 85 -26.09 34.73 -29.68
C GLN A 85 -26.17 33.19 -30.02
N ILE A 86 -27.20 32.38 -29.70
CA ILE A 86 -28.42 32.47 -28.87
C ILE A 86 -29.09 33.84 -28.73
N LEU A 87 -30.25 34.03 -29.36
CA LEU A 87 -31.00 35.26 -29.12
C LEU A 87 -31.60 35.18 -27.74
N ILE A 88 -31.26 36.13 -26.88
CA ILE A 88 -31.74 36.19 -25.50
C ILE A 88 -32.90 37.18 -25.38
N ALA A 89 -33.85 36.86 -24.53
CA ALA A 89 -34.96 37.73 -24.19
C ALA A 89 -34.45 39.02 -23.54
N ASN A 90 -35.04 40.16 -23.91
CA ASN A 90 -34.82 41.43 -23.24
C ASN A 90 -35.29 41.36 -21.77
N PRO A 91 -34.61 42.06 -20.83
CA PRO A 91 -33.50 43.00 -21.00
C PRO A 91 -32.12 42.36 -21.19
N GLY A 92 -32.04 41.03 -21.33
CA GLY A 92 -30.81 40.36 -21.72
C GLY A 92 -30.20 40.99 -22.98
N THR A 93 -28.88 41.05 -22.98
CA THR A 93 -28.07 41.38 -24.14
C THR A 93 -27.28 40.16 -24.56
N SER A 94 -26.87 40.19 -25.80
CA SER A 94 -25.99 39.21 -26.39
C SER A 94 -24.70 39.02 -25.57
N THR A 95 -24.14 40.06 -24.92
CA THR A 95 -23.03 39.88 -23.96
C THR A 95 -23.42 39.24 -22.64
N THR A 96 -24.62 39.48 -22.11
CA THR A 96 -25.08 38.81 -20.88
C THR A 96 -25.39 37.32 -21.05
N ALA A 97 -25.57 36.85 -22.29
CA ALA A 97 -25.80 35.44 -22.61
C ALA A 97 -24.50 34.61 -22.73
N ARG A 98 -23.31 35.23 -22.67
CA ARG A 98 -22.03 34.49 -22.71
C ARG A 98 -21.99 33.46 -21.60
N ASP A 99 -21.60 32.25 -21.96
CA ASP A 99 -21.40 31.19 -20.97
C ASP A 99 -20.22 31.58 -20.05
N PRO A 100 -20.45 31.75 -18.74
CA PRO A 100 -19.40 32.13 -17.80
C PRO A 100 -18.40 31.00 -17.53
N VAL A 101 -18.71 29.76 -17.91
CA VAL A 101 -17.82 28.61 -17.74
C VAL A 101 -16.92 28.48 -18.97
N ASN A 102 -15.60 28.39 -18.80
CA ASN A 102 -14.68 28.32 -19.94
C ASN A 102 -14.86 27.04 -20.76
N ILE A 103 -14.90 25.86 -20.13
CA ILE A 103 -15.01 24.56 -20.83
C ILE A 103 -16.18 23.78 -20.24
N THR A 104 -17.13 23.39 -21.10
CA THR A 104 -18.33 22.64 -20.68
C THR A 104 -18.51 21.31 -21.43
N GLY A 105 -17.67 21.00 -22.41
CA GLY A 105 -17.88 19.87 -23.33
C GLY A 105 -18.78 20.18 -24.51
N ILE A 106 -19.28 21.41 -24.63
CA ILE A 106 -19.99 21.91 -25.81
C ILE A 106 -19.01 22.77 -26.59
N GLY A 107 -18.76 22.41 -27.85
CA GLY A 107 -17.71 23.03 -28.65
C GLY A 107 -18.19 23.49 -30.02
N GLN A 108 -17.50 24.47 -30.59
CA GLN A 108 -17.72 24.88 -31.98
C GLN A 108 -17.05 23.86 -32.90
N GLN A 109 -17.83 23.31 -33.80
CA GLN A 109 -17.35 22.61 -34.98
C GLN A 109 -16.81 23.60 -36.00
N ILE A 110 -15.62 23.32 -36.53
CA ILE A 110 -15.02 24.06 -37.64
C ILE A 110 -14.64 23.08 -38.75
N ILE A 111 -15.03 23.37 -39.99
CA ILE A 111 -14.60 22.66 -41.21
C ILE A 111 -13.75 23.61 -42.06
N ASP A 112 -12.60 23.16 -42.57
CA ASP A 112 -11.84 23.91 -43.58
C ASP A 112 -12.52 23.79 -44.95
N LEU A 113 -13.07 24.89 -45.46
CA LEU A 113 -13.69 24.97 -46.80
C LEU A 113 -12.67 25.39 -47.88
N GLY A 114 -11.42 25.64 -47.50
CA GLY A 114 -10.38 26.18 -48.38
C GLY A 114 -10.43 27.71 -48.48
N GLY A 115 -9.35 28.30 -48.99
CA GLY A 115 -9.27 29.76 -49.19
C GLY A 115 -9.23 30.62 -47.92
N GLY A 116 -9.21 30.01 -46.72
CA GLY A 116 -9.34 30.72 -45.45
C GLY A 116 -10.79 30.78 -44.93
N SER A 117 -11.75 30.20 -45.66
CA SER A 117 -13.16 30.09 -45.28
C SER A 117 -13.41 28.87 -44.40
N VAL A 118 -14.39 29.00 -43.49
CA VAL A 118 -14.75 27.94 -42.53
C VAL A 118 -16.25 27.64 -42.51
N GLY A 119 -16.59 26.36 -42.36
CA GLY A 119 -17.95 25.92 -42.03
C GLY A 119 -18.10 25.80 -40.51
N LEU A 120 -19.22 26.30 -39.96
CA LEU A 120 -19.41 26.47 -38.51
C LEU A 120 -20.72 25.84 -38.02
N CYS A 121 -20.59 25.00 -36.99
CA CYS A 121 -21.69 24.40 -36.24
C CYS A 121 -21.30 24.23 -34.77
N THR A 122 -22.16 23.65 -33.95
CA THR A 122 -21.91 23.30 -32.55
C THR A 122 -21.96 21.78 -32.37
N GLY A 123 -21.25 21.24 -31.38
CA GLY A 123 -21.34 19.84 -31.01
C GLY A 123 -21.15 19.59 -29.52
N THR A 124 -21.53 18.39 -29.09
CA THR A 124 -21.53 17.97 -27.68
C THR A 124 -20.62 16.76 -27.47
N LEU A 125 -19.62 16.89 -26.61
CA LEU A 125 -18.76 15.78 -26.21
C LEU A 125 -19.52 14.82 -25.30
N ILE A 126 -19.70 13.56 -25.71
CA ILE A 126 -20.45 12.55 -24.93
C ILE A 126 -19.53 11.57 -24.20
N ASN A 127 -18.30 11.42 -24.68
CA ASN A 127 -17.19 10.70 -24.04
C ASN A 127 -15.86 11.26 -24.59
N PRO A 128 -14.68 10.86 -24.09
CA PRO A 128 -13.41 11.47 -24.49
C PRO A 128 -13.06 11.44 -25.99
N ARG A 129 -13.76 10.66 -26.82
CA ARG A 129 -13.48 10.53 -28.26
C ARG A 129 -14.62 10.95 -29.17
N THR A 130 -15.83 11.11 -28.66
CA THR A 130 -17.03 11.20 -29.50
C THR A 130 -17.76 12.51 -29.26
N VAL A 131 -17.93 13.29 -30.33
CA VAL A 131 -18.76 14.50 -30.35
C VAL A 131 -20.04 14.20 -31.15
N LEU A 132 -21.19 14.46 -30.54
CA LEU A 132 -22.52 14.37 -31.14
C LEU A 132 -22.94 15.75 -31.69
N PHE A 133 -23.39 15.81 -32.93
CA PHE A 133 -23.78 17.06 -33.61
C PHE A 133 -24.78 16.79 -34.75
N ALA A 134 -25.15 17.80 -35.54
CA ALA A 134 -26.13 17.69 -36.62
C ALA A 134 -25.51 17.15 -37.93
N ALA A 135 -26.23 16.31 -38.66
CA ALA A 135 -25.81 15.77 -39.94
C ALA A 135 -25.70 16.83 -41.03
N HIS A 136 -26.60 17.81 -41.09
CA HIS A 136 -26.59 18.85 -42.12
C HIS A 136 -25.34 19.74 -42.08
N CYS A 137 -24.57 19.69 -40.99
CA CYS A 137 -23.27 20.36 -40.91
C CYS A 137 -22.18 19.68 -41.75
N VAL A 138 -22.41 18.45 -42.23
CA VAL A 138 -21.40 17.61 -42.88
C VAL A 138 -21.93 16.75 -44.04
N ASN A 139 -23.25 16.59 -44.20
CA ASN A 139 -23.85 15.63 -45.12
C ASN A 139 -23.90 16.09 -46.59
N ASP A 140 -23.45 17.30 -46.90
CA ASP A 140 -23.21 17.78 -48.27
C ASP A 140 -22.05 17.06 -48.97
N ALA A 141 -21.20 16.39 -48.20
CA ALA A 141 -20.11 15.56 -48.70
C ALA A 141 -20.17 14.15 -48.09
N ALA A 142 -19.64 13.16 -48.80
CA ALA A 142 -19.56 11.80 -48.26
C ALA A 142 -18.79 11.78 -46.94
N ALA A 143 -19.29 11.06 -45.93
CA ALA A 143 -18.65 10.93 -44.61
C ALA A 143 -17.16 10.54 -44.67
N THR A 144 -16.76 9.77 -45.70
CA THR A 144 -15.37 9.34 -45.95
C THR A 144 -14.44 10.47 -46.41
N SER A 145 -14.96 11.65 -46.71
CA SER A 145 -14.20 12.83 -47.13
C SER A 145 -13.52 13.54 -45.97
N TYR A 146 -14.05 13.42 -44.75
CA TYR A 146 -13.55 14.13 -43.56
C TYR A 146 -12.41 13.39 -42.87
N GLY A 147 -11.39 14.12 -42.41
CA GLY A 147 -10.23 13.62 -41.67
C GLY A 147 -8.90 14.05 -42.29
N ALA A 148 -8.44 15.25 -41.96
CA ALA A 148 -7.20 15.83 -42.50
C ALA A 148 -5.94 14.99 -42.22
N GLY A 149 -5.87 14.32 -41.06
CA GLY A 149 -4.74 13.46 -40.70
C GLY A 149 -4.47 12.30 -41.66
N SER A 150 -5.46 11.95 -42.51
CA SER A 150 -5.30 10.95 -43.57
C SER A 150 -5.49 11.51 -44.99
N GLY A 151 -5.49 12.83 -45.14
CA GLY A 151 -5.62 13.53 -46.42
C GLY A 151 -7.06 13.84 -46.85
N GLY A 152 -8.02 13.91 -45.91
CA GLY A 152 -9.38 14.40 -46.14
C GLY A 152 -9.54 15.90 -45.80
N THR A 153 -10.78 16.37 -45.78
CA THR A 153 -11.15 17.71 -45.32
C THR A 153 -10.87 17.85 -43.82
N GLY A 154 -10.27 18.98 -43.43
CA GLY A 154 -10.02 19.30 -42.03
C GLY A 154 -11.32 19.60 -41.29
N ILE A 155 -11.51 18.96 -40.14
CA ILE A 155 -12.61 19.24 -39.22
C ILE A 155 -12.09 19.16 -37.78
N GLY A 156 -12.54 20.06 -36.92
CA GLY A 156 -12.12 20.13 -35.52
C GLY A 156 -13.20 20.71 -34.61
N PHE A 157 -13.02 20.52 -33.31
CA PHE A 157 -13.88 21.05 -32.26
C PHE A 157 -13.05 21.82 -31.24
N GLY A 158 -13.40 23.08 -31.00
CA GLY A 158 -12.87 23.87 -29.89
C GLY A 158 -13.87 23.98 -28.76
N PHE A 159 -13.47 23.67 -27.52
CA PHE A 159 -14.37 23.63 -26.35
C PHE A 159 -14.27 24.84 -25.42
N GLU A 160 -13.37 25.79 -25.68
CA GLU A 160 -13.28 27.03 -24.91
C GLU A 160 -14.45 27.98 -25.21
N THR A 161 -14.82 28.82 -24.25
CA THR A 161 -15.91 29.78 -24.40
C THR A 161 -15.61 30.84 -25.46
N ASN A 162 -14.34 31.01 -25.84
CA ASN A 162 -13.86 31.86 -26.93
C ASN A 162 -12.75 31.13 -27.69
N LEU A 163 -12.91 30.90 -28.99
CA LEU A 163 -11.91 30.17 -29.79
C LEU A 163 -10.89 31.07 -30.52
N ARG A 164 -11.01 32.38 -30.36
CA ARG A 164 -10.03 33.35 -30.84
C ARG A 164 -9.02 33.66 -29.73
N ALA A 165 -7.91 34.32 -30.08
CA ALA A 165 -6.94 34.78 -29.07
C ALA A 165 -7.64 35.60 -27.96
N ASN A 166 -7.39 35.28 -26.69
CA ASN A 166 -8.04 35.94 -25.55
C ASN A 166 -7.34 37.28 -25.19
N ALA A 167 -6.07 37.45 -25.57
CA ALA A 167 -5.33 38.69 -25.47
C ALA A 167 -4.33 38.90 -26.63
N ALA A 168 -3.87 40.14 -26.82
CA ALA A 168 -2.85 40.46 -27.81
C ALA A 168 -1.54 39.74 -27.51
N GLY A 169 -0.99 39.02 -28.51
CA GLY A 169 0.23 38.23 -28.37
C GLY A 169 0.01 36.76 -27.98
N GLU A 170 -1.22 36.36 -27.67
CA GLU A 170 -1.59 34.95 -27.51
C GLU A 170 -1.78 34.27 -28.88
N THR A 171 -1.55 32.95 -28.91
CA THR A 171 -1.81 32.15 -30.09
C THR A 171 -3.32 32.01 -30.31
N ASP A 172 -3.79 32.44 -31.49
CA ASP A 172 -5.15 32.19 -31.95
C ASP A 172 -5.24 30.74 -32.44
N GLU A 173 -5.91 29.87 -31.67
CA GLU A 173 -5.88 28.43 -31.90
C GLU A 173 -6.69 27.99 -33.10
N LEU A 174 -7.81 28.66 -33.36
CA LEU A 174 -8.54 28.47 -34.61
C LEU A 174 -7.63 28.80 -35.80
N VAL A 175 -6.94 29.94 -35.76
CA VAL A 175 -6.00 30.34 -36.83
C VAL A 175 -4.84 29.36 -36.94
N ARG A 176 -4.26 28.92 -35.81
CA ARG A 176 -3.17 27.94 -35.78
C ARG A 176 -3.60 26.62 -36.39
N TRP A 177 -4.77 26.11 -36.02
CA TRP A 177 -5.31 24.85 -36.52
C TRP A 177 -5.68 24.94 -38.01
N LEU A 178 -6.24 26.07 -38.48
CA LEU A 178 -6.67 26.23 -39.87
C LEU A 178 -5.50 26.51 -40.83
N LEU A 179 -4.63 27.46 -40.46
CA LEU A 179 -3.62 28.02 -41.38
C LEU A 179 -2.17 27.60 -41.06
N GLY A 180 -1.94 27.02 -39.89
CA GLY A 180 -0.61 26.71 -39.37
C GLY A 180 0.22 27.95 -39.06
N THR A 181 1.37 27.73 -38.42
CA THR A 181 2.34 28.78 -38.08
C THR A 181 3.63 28.62 -38.87
N GLY A 182 4.20 29.75 -39.31
CA GLY A 182 5.46 29.80 -40.06
C GLY A 182 5.42 29.14 -41.45
N ALA A 183 6.60 29.00 -42.07
CA ALA A 183 6.74 28.42 -43.41
C ALA A 183 6.41 26.92 -43.48
N THR A 184 6.54 26.21 -42.35
CA THR A 184 6.24 24.77 -42.22
C THR A 184 4.76 24.49 -41.91
N GLN A 185 3.93 25.53 -41.74
CA GLN A 185 2.53 25.42 -41.33
C GLN A 185 2.33 24.56 -40.07
N ALA A 186 3.26 24.68 -39.10
CA ALA A 186 3.20 23.91 -37.87
C ALA A 186 1.90 24.19 -37.11
N GLY A 187 1.24 23.13 -36.62
CA GLY A 187 -0.04 23.22 -35.93
C GLY A 187 -1.28 23.13 -36.83
N LYS A 188 -1.13 23.19 -38.16
CA LYS A 188 -2.26 23.01 -39.07
C LYS A 188 -2.84 21.59 -38.91
N PHE A 189 -4.16 21.50 -38.67
CA PHE A 189 -4.90 20.27 -38.42
C PHE A 189 -4.36 19.41 -37.27
N GLN A 190 -3.81 20.04 -36.23
CA GLN A 190 -3.27 19.36 -35.05
C GLN A 190 -4.01 19.77 -33.79
N THR A 191 -4.39 18.78 -32.99
CA THR A 191 -4.95 18.97 -31.64
C THR A 191 -4.02 19.81 -30.76
N ASN A 192 -4.62 20.70 -29.96
CA ASN A 192 -3.99 21.39 -28.84
C ASN A 192 -4.81 21.14 -27.57
N ILE A 193 -4.30 20.23 -26.74
CA ILE A 193 -4.92 19.82 -25.48
C ILE A 193 -4.95 20.98 -24.47
N ALA A 194 -3.96 21.88 -24.49
CA ALA A 194 -3.85 22.97 -23.52
C ALA A 194 -4.97 24.01 -23.64
N GLN A 195 -5.51 24.18 -24.85
CA GLN A 195 -6.61 25.09 -25.17
C GLN A 195 -7.87 24.34 -25.63
N ALA A 196 -7.96 23.05 -25.31
CA ALA A 196 -9.10 22.19 -25.59
C ALA A 196 -9.62 22.27 -27.05
N PHE A 197 -8.71 22.33 -28.02
CA PHE A 197 -9.03 22.28 -29.44
C PHE A 197 -8.60 20.94 -30.03
N TYR A 198 -9.54 20.15 -30.54
CA TYR A 198 -9.32 18.78 -30.97
C TYR A 198 -9.61 18.59 -32.45
N ASN A 199 -8.70 17.94 -33.15
CA ASN A 199 -8.84 17.56 -34.54
C ASN A 199 -9.64 16.24 -34.66
N VAL A 200 -10.38 16.10 -35.76
CA VAL A 200 -11.27 14.97 -36.02
C VAL A 200 -10.66 14.05 -37.09
N ASN A 201 -10.63 12.75 -36.79
CA ASN A 201 -10.15 11.72 -37.71
C ASN A 201 -11.23 11.14 -38.63
N GLN A 202 -12.50 11.21 -38.21
CA GLN A 202 -13.62 10.63 -38.95
C GLN A 202 -14.94 11.26 -38.54
N VAL A 203 -15.84 11.37 -39.52
CA VAL A 203 -17.24 11.75 -39.35
C VAL A 203 -18.15 10.59 -39.76
N ARG A 204 -19.32 10.51 -39.12
CA ARG A 204 -20.47 9.69 -39.49
C ARG A 204 -21.72 10.53 -39.34
N TYR A 205 -22.70 10.33 -40.22
CA TYR A 205 -24.03 10.92 -40.10
C TYR A 205 -25.07 9.88 -40.47
N ASN A 206 -26.29 10.03 -39.93
CA ASN A 206 -27.37 9.11 -40.26
C ASN A 206 -27.81 9.33 -41.71
N ASN A 207 -27.81 8.25 -42.51
CA ASN A 207 -28.12 8.30 -43.94
C ASN A 207 -29.57 8.73 -44.23
N LEU A 208 -30.48 8.66 -43.26
CA LEU A 208 -31.84 9.17 -43.42
C LEU A 208 -31.85 10.68 -43.72
N SER A 209 -30.84 11.44 -43.25
CA SER A 209 -30.70 12.87 -43.59
C SER A 209 -30.49 13.13 -45.09
N LEU A 210 -30.04 12.12 -45.86
CA LEU A 210 -29.83 12.23 -47.30
C LEU A 210 -31.10 11.92 -48.12
N GLU A 211 -32.18 11.48 -47.48
CA GLU A 211 -33.44 11.28 -48.18
C GLU A 211 -34.00 12.63 -48.67
N ALA A 212 -34.59 12.66 -49.86
CA ALA A 212 -35.05 13.91 -50.47
C ALA A 212 -36.06 14.66 -49.56
N ALA A 213 -36.94 13.94 -48.87
CA ALA A 213 -37.91 14.52 -47.95
C ALA A 213 -37.27 15.04 -46.64
N ALA A 214 -36.08 14.56 -46.26
CA ALA A 214 -35.37 15.10 -45.10
C ALA A 214 -34.80 16.49 -45.37
N ASN A 215 -34.61 16.86 -46.63
CA ASN A 215 -33.95 18.10 -47.03
C ASN A 215 -32.62 18.35 -46.28
N GLY A 216 -31.90 17.29 -45.91
CA GLY A 216 -30.66 17.37 -45.13
C GLY A 216 -30.84 17.47 -43.61
N PHE A 217 -31.97 18.01 -43.10
CA PHE A 217 -32.12 18.34 -41.66
C PHE A 217 -33.47 18.00 -41.02
N LEU A 218 -34.57 17.85 -41.75
CA LEU A 218 -35.92 17.70 -41.17
C LEU A 218 -36.08 16.41 -40.35
N TYR A 219 -35.38 15.34 -40.74
CA TYR A 219 -35.23 14.11 -39.97
C TYR A 219 -33.87 13.46 -40.25
N GLY A 220 -33.46 12.53 -39.38
CA GLY A 220 -32.16 11.85 -39.50
C GLY A 220 -30.95 12.75 -39.26
N ASP A 221 -31.15 13.95 -38.73
CA ASP A 221 -30.14 14.99 -38.61
C ASP A 221 -29.23 14.81 -37.39
N VAL A 222 -28.55 13.66 -37.33
CA VAL A 222 -27.66 13.26 -36.24
C VAL A 222 -26.34 12.76 -36.81
N ALA A 223 -25.23 13.24 -36.26
CA ALA A 223 -23.87 12.90 -36.66
C ALA A 223 -22.94 12.70 -35.46
N THR A 224 -21.89 11.91 -35.66
CA THR A 224 -20.80 11.72 -34.70
C THR A 224 -19.46 12.03 -35.34
N ALA A 225 -18.56 12.62 -34.55
CA ALA A 225 -17.18 12.88 -34.92
C ALA A 225 -16.24 12.18 -33.94
N THR A 226 -15.21 11.54 -34.50
CA THR A 226 -14.17 10.83 -33.75
C THR A 226 -12.93 11.70 -33.60
N LEU A 227 -12.61 12.11 -32.37
CA LEU A 227 -11.43 12.91 -32.05
C LEU A 227 -10.14 12.09 -32.17
N ASP A 228 -9.09 12.70 -32.71
CA ASP A 228 -7.77 12.06 -32.91
C ASP A 228 -7.00 11.80 -31.61
N THR A 229 -7.34 12.57 -30.57
CA THR A 229 -6.72 12.58 -29.25
C THR A 229 -7.84 12.58 -28.22
N PRO A 230 -7.72 11.83 -27.11
CA PRO A 230 -8.78 11.80 -26.12
C PRO A 230 -8.87 13.15 -25.41
N ALA A 231 -10.09 13.70 -25.33
CA ALA A 231 -10.40 14.93 -24.62
C ALA A 231 -10.49 14.70 -23.09
N ALA A 232 -9.40 14.23 -22.50
CA ALA A 232 -9.28 13.77 -21.11
C ALA A 232 -9.79 14.77 -20.05
N ASN A 233 -9.55 16.07 -20.28
CA ASN A 233 -9.85 17.14 -19.34
C ASN A 233 -11.05 18.00 -19.76
N VAL A 234 -11.84 17.52 -20.73
CA VAL A 234 -13.07 18.19 -21.17
C VAL A 234 -14.26 17.44 -20.57
N PRO A 235 -15.19 18.13 -19.86
CA PRO A 235 -16.39 17.50 -19.34
C PRO A 235 -17.22 16.84 -20.46
N THR A 236 -17.89 15.74 -20.14
CA THR A 236 -18.74 15.00 -21.09
C THR A 236 -20.19 15.03 -20.65
N TRP A 237 -21.11 14.95 -21.61
CA TRP A 237 -22.55 14.99 -21.37
C TRP A 237 -23.19 13.61 -21.41
N ALA A 238 -24.14 13.39 -20.52
CA ALA A 238 -25.00 12.20 -20.55
C ALA A 238 -26.20 12.41 -21.46
N LEU A 239 -26.65 11.34 -22.10
CA LEU A 239 -27.76 11.29 -23.05
C LEU A 239 -28.95 10.54 -22.43
N LEU A 240 -30.16 11.04 -22.64
CA LEU A 240 -31.39 10.33 -22.26
C LEU A 240 -32.00 9.62 -23.48
N PHE A 241 -31.90 8.30 -23.50
CA PHE A 241 -32.34 7.44 -24.60
C PHE A 241 -33.79 6.94 -24.49
N SER A 242 -34.49 7.25 -23.41
CA SER A 242 -35.93 7.02 -23.29
C SER A 242 -36.72 8.29 -23.63
N ALA A 243 -37.89 8.14 -24.25
CA ALA A 243 -38.80 9.26 -24.48
C ALA A 243 -39.24 9.90 -23.14
N LEU A 244 -39.45 11.23 -23.17
CA LEU A 244 -40.04 11.94 -22.04
C LEU A 244 -41.52 11.55 -21.88
N PRO A 245 -42.00 11.35 -20.64
CA PRO A 245 -43.41 11.09 -20.42
C PRO A 245 -44.24 12.34 -20.74
N ALA A 246 -45.44 12.14 -21.28
CA ALA A 246 -46.37 13.24 -21.48
C ALA A 246 -46.66 13.94 -20.13
N PRO A 247 -46.59 15.28 -20.07
CA PRO A 247 -46.89 16.02 -18.86
C PRO A 247 -48.36 15.89 -18.48
N GLY A 248 -48.65 15.88 -17.18
CA GLY A 248 -50.01 15.72 -16.67
C GLY A 248 -50.92 16.93 -16.95
N THR A 249 -50.37 18.14 -17.00
CA THR A 249 -51.08 19.39 -17.29
C THR A 249 -50.16 20.34 -18.06
N ILE A 250 -50.70 21.01 -19.09
CA ILE A 250 -50.02 22.09 -19.81
C ILE A 250 -50.71 23.40 -19.42
N THR A 251 -49.94 24.40 -19.00
CA THR A 251 -50.48 25.67 -18.49
C THR A 251 -49.77 26.86 -19.12
N ALA A 252 -50.46 27.98 -19.23
CA ALA A 252 -49.87 29.24 -19.69
C ALA A 252 -48.60 29.67 -18.92
N ALA A 253 -48.48 29.36 -17.62
CA ALA A 253 -47.34 29.81 -16.81
C ALA A 253 -46.14 28.85 -16.83
N GLY A 254 -46.37 27.55 -17.04
CA GLY A 254 -45.34 26.52 -16.91
C GLY A 254 -45.13 25.66 -18.15
N GLY A 255 -45.90 25.88 -19.22
CA GLY A 255 -45.86 25.07 -20.43
C GLY A 255 -46.05 23.58 -20.15
N THR A 256 -45.23 22.76 -20.78
CA THR A 256 -45.14 21.32 -20.52
C THR A 256 -44.50 21.00 -19.16
N GLY A 257 -43.92 21.97 -18.47
CA GLY A 257 -43.18 21.78 -17.22
C GLY A 257 -41.76 21.25 -17.40
N TYR A 258 -41.33 20.97 -18.64
CA TYR A 258 -39.95 20.57 -18.94
C TYR A 258 -39.07 21.80 -19.18
N ASN A 259 -38.17 22.06 -18.24
CA ASN A 259 -37.20 23.13 -18.32
C ASN A 259 -35.96 22.65 -19.07
N VAL A 260 -35.57 23.39 -20.10
CA VAL A 260 -34.43 23.05 -20.95
C VAL A 260 -33.39 24.17 -21.00
N GLY A 261 -32.13 23.78 -21.13
CA GLY A 261 -31.03 24.67 -21.48
C GLY A 261 -30.65 24.48 -22.94
N ILE A 262 -30.25 25.58 -23.58
CA ILE A 262 -29.71 25.60 -24.94
C ILE A 262 -28.35 26.28 -24.90
N VAL A 263 -27.39 25.75 -25.66
CA VAL A 263 -26.00 26.23 -25.67
C VAL A 263 -25.44 26.12 -27.09
N GLY A 264 -24.76 27.16 -27.57
CA GLY A 264 -24.18 27.18 -28.91
C GLY A 264 -23.23 28.34 -29.18
N TYR A 265 -22.62 28.31 -30.37
CA TYR A 265 -21.66 29.31 -30.86
C TYR A 265 -22.14 30.05 -32.12
N GLY A 266 -23.44 30.02 -32.42
CA GLY A 266 -24.05 30.58 -33.62
C GLY A 266 -24.01 32.11 -33.72
N ASN A 267 -24.92 32.67 -34.52
CA ASN A 267 -24.97 34.10 -34.86
C ASN A 267 -25.25 35.01 -33.63
N ASN A 268 -25.40 36.34 -33.83
CA ASN A 268 -25.55 37.50 -32.88
C ASN A 268 -26.83 38.35 -32.55
N GLY A 269 -27.55 38.40 -31.40
CA GLY A 269 -28.83 39.16 -31.28
C GLY A 269 -29.72 39.05 -30.03
N THR A 270 -30.89 39.72 -30.07
CA THR A 270 -31.92 39.77 -29.00
C THR A 270 -33.31 39.47 -29.55
N GLY A 271 -34.26 39.09 -28.69
CA GLY A 271 -35.64 38.82 -29.11
C GLY A 271 -36.32 39.98 -29.82
N GLN A 272 -35.97 41.23 -29.53
CA GLN A 272 -36.62 42.38 -30.16
C GLN A 272 -36.00 42.79 -31.50
N THR A 273 -34.71 42.56 -31.68
CA THR A 273 -33.98 42.97 -32.89
C THR A 273 -33.74 41.83 -33.87
N GLY A 274 -33.96 40.58 -33.46
CA GLY A 274 -33.53 39.41 -34.21
C GLY A 274 -32.01 39.33 -34.32
N VAL A 275 -31.55 38.58 -35.32
CA VAL A 275 -30.13 38.49 -35.69
C VAL A 275 -29.60 39.85 -36.18
N GLN A 276 -28.54 40.34 -35.53
CA GLN A 276 -27.84 41.59 -35.83
C GLN A 276 -26.36 41.42 -36.24
N GLY A 277 -25.70 40.31 -35.90
CA GLY A 277 -24.26 40.08 -36.15
C GLY A 277 -23.89 38.67 -36.62
N SER A 278 -22.70 38.54 -37.21
CA SER A 278 -22.10 37.26 -37.63
C SER A 278 -21.50 36.48 -36.46
N ILE A 279 -21.26 35.17 -36.64
CA ILE A 279 -20.54 34.32 -35.67
C ILE A 279 -19.21 34.98 -35.26
N ASP A 280 -18.98 35.14 -33.95
CA ASP A 280 -17.78 35.74 -33.35
C ASP A 280 -16.92 34.70 -32.60
N PHE A 281 -17.24 33.41 -32.73
CA PHE A 281 -16.59 32.26 -32.09
C PHE A 281 -16.68 32.21 -30.55
N ARG A 282 -17.76 32.76 -29.97
CA ARG A 282 -18.04 32.68 -28.53
C ARG A 282 -19.24 31.82 -28.18
N ARG A 283 -19.16 31.08 -27.06
CA ARG A 283 -20.26 30.26 -26.55
C ARG A 283 -21.28 31.10 -25.78
N ARG A 284 -22.57 30.81 -25.95
CA ARG A 284 -23.68 31.32 -25.11
C ARG A 284 -24.50 30.18 -24.56
N ALA A 285 -25.17 30.49 -23.46
CA ALA A 285 -26.20 29.64 -22.89
C ALA A 285 -27.47 30.46 -22.65
N ALA A 286 -28.62 29.87 -22.95
CA ALA A 286 -29.92 30.34 -22.50
C ALA A 286 -30.76 29.19 -21.99
N GLU A 287 -31.92 29.54 -21.48
CA GLU A 287 -32.90 28.63 -20.97
C GLU A 287 -34.16 28.71 -21.84
N ASN A 288 -35.01 27.69 -21.83
CA ASN A 288 -36.33 27.72 -22.44
C ASN A 288 -37.25 26.69 -21.74
N ILE A 289 -38.54 26.67 -22.07
CA ILE A 289 -39.50 25.62 -21.77
C ILE A 289 -39.66 24.77 -23.03
N LEU A 290 -39.74 23.45 -22.88
CA LEU A 290 -40.04 22.58 -24.01
C LEU A 290 -41.51 22.78 -24.43
N GLY A 291 -41.76 23.28 -25.63
CA GLY A 291 -43.11 23.60 -26.10
C GLY A 291 -43.92 22.36 -26.50
N ALA A 292 -43.30 21.45 -27.27
CA ALA A 292 -43.94 20.20 -27.70
C ALA A 292 -42.96 19.07 -28.01
N TYR A 293 -43.47 17.84 -27.99
CA TYR A 293 -42.92 16.67 -28.64
C TYR A 293 -43.98 16.13 -29.60
N THR A 294 -43.84 16.43 -30.88
CA THR A 294 -44.80 16.09 -31.95
C THR A 294 -44.09 16.17 -33.29
N ASP A 295 -44.80 15.99 -34.40
CA ASP A 295 -44.21 15.99 -35.74
C ASP A 295 -44.50 17.27 -36.55
N LEU A 296 -43.74 17.48 -37.63
CA LEU A 296 -43.89 18.64 -38.50
C LEU A 296 -45.21 18.60 -39.29
N GLU A 297 -45.70 17.42 -39.67
CA GLU A 297 -46.99 17.28 -40.35
C GLU A 297 -48.13 17.87 -39.49
N THR A 298 -48.15 17.53 -38.20
CA THR A 298 -49.11 18.00 -37.21
C THR A 298 -48.95 19.50 -36.94
N PHE A 299 -47.71 19.96 -36.74
CA PHE A 299 -47.41 21.38 -36.52
C PHE A 299 -47.80 22.27 -37.70
N GLU A 300 -47.32 21.94 -38.90
CA GLU A 300 -47.63 22.66 -40.14
C GLU A 300 -49.10 22.53 -40.51
N GLY A 301 -49.69 21.35 -40.32
CA GLY A 301 -51.09 21.08 -40.66
C GLY A 301 -52.04 21.95 -39.86
N PHE A 302 -51.76 22.19 -38.58
CA PHE A 302 -52.52 23.08 -37.73
C PHE A 302 -52.32 24.56 -38.12
N LEU A 303 -51.07 25.03 -38.23
CA LEU A 303 -50.78 26.46 -38.43
C LEU A 303 -51.02 26.96 -39.87
N PHE A 304 -50.82 26.10 -40.87
CA PHE A 304 -50.81 26.45 -42.29
C PHE A 304 -51.95 25.80 -43.09
N GLY A 305 -52.62 24.77 -42.55
CA GLY A 305 -53.70 24.06 -43.22
C GLY A 305 -53.20 23.05 -44.27
N SER A 306 -53.92 22.91 -45.40
CA SER A 306 -53.72 21.83 -46.39
C SER A 306 -52.46 21.94 -47.27
N GLY A 307 -51.38 22.51 -46.76
CA GLY A 307 -50.05 22.63 -47.38
C GLY A 307 -48.92 21.92 -46.62
N ALA A 308 -49.24 21.23 -45.51
CA ALA A 308 -48.28 20.45 -44.73
C ALA A 308 -47.61 19.35 -45.56
N GLN A 309 -46.34 19.08 -45.29
CA GLN A 309 -45.61 17.97 -45.91
C GLN A 309 -46.12 16.62 -45.33
N PRO A 310 -46.90 15.83 -46.08
CA PRO A 310 -47.65 14.68 -45.53
C PRO A 310 -46.78 13.49 -45.08
N ASP A 311 -45.45 13.58 -45.27
CA ASP A 311 -44.49 12.52 -44.99
C ASP A 311 -43.53 12.86 -43.83
N LEU A 312 -43.64 14.04 -43.21
CA LEU A 312 -42.77 14.49 -42.08
C LEU A 312 -43.36 14.13 -40.71
N ARG A 313 -43.56 12.83 -40.50
CA ARG A 313 -44.30 12.28 -39.34
C ARG A 313 -43.43 11.94 -38.14
N GLN A 314 -42.14 12.20 -38.22
CA GLN A 314 -41.23 11.95 -37.09
C GLN A 314 -41.42 13.00 -36.00
N ASN A 315 -41.56 12.56 -34.76
CA ASN A 315 -41.54 13.45 -33.61
C ASN A 315 -40.20 14.18 -33.47
N LEU A 316 -40.29 15.45 -33.08
CA LEU A 316 -39.22 16.39 -32.80
C LEU A 316 -39.52 17.09 -31.47
N TYR A 317 -38.48 17.59 -30.81
CA TYR A 317 -38.64 18.51 -29.68
C TYR A 317 -38.69 19.95 -30.20
N PHE A 318 -39.75 20.69 -29.87
CA PHE A 318 -39.94 22.07 -30.30
C PHE A 318 -39.80 23.05 -29.14
N LEU A 319 -39.21 24.22 -29.45
CA LEU A 319 -39.16 25.41 -28.60
C LEU A 319 -39.70 26.58 -29.40
N ASP A 320 -40.35 27.54 -28.75
CA ASP A 320 -40.60 28.88 -29.28
C ASP A 320 -39.89 29.95 -28.46
N PHE A 321 -39.99 31.21 -28.92
CA PHE A 321 -39.30 32.34 -28.29
C PHE A 321 -40.29 33.41 -27.84
N ASP A 322 -40.68 33.33 -26.58
CA ASP A 322 -41.66 34.21 -25.97
C ASP A 322 -41.07 35.54 -25.50
N ASP A 323 -41.84 36.61 -25.70
CA ASP A 323 -41.55 37.90 -25.07
C ASP A 323 -41.90 37.87 -23.57
N PRO A 324 -40.95 38.14 -22.64
CA PRO A 324 -41.23 38.13 -21.21
C PRO A 324 -42.17 39.25 -20.75
N ARG A 325 -42.55 40.18 -21.65
CA ARG A 325 -43.61 41.15 -21.40
C ARG A 325 -45.00 40.56 -21.57
N ARG A 326 -45.15 39.40 -22.24
CA ARG A 326 -46.43 38.69 -22.38
C ARG A 326 -47.05 38.48 -21.00
N GLY A 327 -48.34 38.81 -20.87
CA GLY A 327 -49.07 38.68 -19.61
C GLY A 327 -48.76 39.72 -18.52
N THR A 328 -47.82 40.67 -18.75
CA THR A 328 -47.39 41.64 -17.72
C THR A 328 -48.10 43.00 -17.75
N GLY A 329 -49.05 43.20 -18.68
CA GLY A 329 -49.74 44.48 -18.90
C GLY A 329 -48.93 45.51 -19.72
N VAL A 330 -47.65 45.23 -20.00
CA VAL A 330 -46.85 45.92 -21.03
C VAL A 330 -47.07 45.22 -22.36
N ALA A 331 -47.26 45.99 -23.44
CA ALA A 331 -47.45 45.43 -24.77
C ALA A 331 -46.20 44.61 -25.20
N PRO A 332 -46.34 43.30 -25.50
CA PRO A 332 -45.26 42.50 -26.05
C PRO A 332 -44.94 42.92 -27.50
N SER A 333 -43.89 42.33 -28.07
CA SER A 333 -43.58 42.49 -29.50
C SER A 333 -44.79 42.15 -30.38
N ALA A 334 -44.99 42.90 -31.46
CA ALA A 334 -46.04 42.61 -32.43
C ALA A 334 -45.81 41.29 -33.19
N PHE A 335 -44.59 40.76 -33.14
CA PHE A 335 -44.20 39.48 -33.75
C PHE A 335 -44.13 38.33 -32.74
N ASP A 336 -44.42 38.58 -31.46
CA ASP A 336 -44.45 37.56 -30.40
C ASP A 336 -45.62 36.59 -30.65
N PHE A 337 -45.36 35.62 -31.52
CA PHE A 337 -46.22 34.50 -31.86
C PHE A 337 -45.85 33.31 -30.98
N ASN A 338 -46.64 33.10 -29.94
CA ASN A 338 -46.48 31.95 -29.05
C ASN A 338 -47.10 30.74 -29.73
N ALA A 339 -46.23 29.92 -30.31
CA ALA A 339 -46.60 28.76 -31.11
C ALA A 339 -46.99 27.58 -30.22
N PHE A 340 -46.60 27.62 -28.94
CA PHE A 340 -46.98 26.63 -27.95
C PHE A 340 -47.87 27.27 -26.86
N ARG A 341 -48.12 26.58 -25.75
CA ARG A 341 -48.93 27.14 -24.65
C ARG A 341 -48.09 27.28 -23.41
N ASP A 342 -47.31 28.33 -23.39
CA ASP A 342 -46.42 28.74 -22.30
C ASP A 342 -46.31 30.26 -22.22
N ASN A 343 -45.42 30.70 -21.34
CA ASN A 343 -44.99 32.07 -21.19
C ASN A 343 -43.48 32.02 -21.12
N ALA A 344 -42.85 33.16 -21.42
CA ALA A 344 -41.41 33.26 -21.34
C ALA A 344 -40.87 32.75 -19.99
N ARG A 345 -39.90 31.84 -20.05
CA ARG A 345 -39.29 31.19 -18.91
C ARG A 345 -38.80 32.24 -17.92
N PRO A 346 -39.35 32.27 -16.70
CA PRO A 346 -38.91 33.24 -15.70
C PRO A 346 -37.49 32.93 -15.24
N GLY A 347 -36.71 33.98 -14.97
CA GLY A 347 -35.39 33.82 -14.37
C GLY A 347 -35.50 33.32 -12.92
N ALA A 348 -34.51 32.55 -12.48
CA ALA A 348 -34.45 32.05 -11.10
C ALA A 348 -34.62 33.18 -10.07
N GLY A 349 -35.45 32.96 -9.05
CA GLY A 349 -35.70 33.95 -7.99
C GLY A 349 -36.44 35.21 -8.44
N GLY A 350 -37.17 35.17 -9.56
CA GLY A 350 -37.87 36.34 -10.12
C GLY A 350 -36.96 37.32 -10.85
N THR A 351 -35.77 36.85 -11.25
CA THR A 351 -34.86 37.63 -12.11
C THR A 351 -35.40 37.74 -13.53
N ALA A 352 -34.82 38.63 -14.33
CA ALA A 352 -35.15 38.77 -15.74
C ALA A 352 -35.12 37.41 -16.44
N SER A 353 -36.07 37.20 -17.36
CA SER A 353 -36.13 35.98 -18.16
C SER A 353 -34.78 35.71 -18.83
N LYS A 354 -34.36 34.45 -18.77
CA LYS A 354 -33.20 33.93 -19.50
C LYS A 354 -33.64 33.15 -20.73
N GLU A 355 -34.88 33.36 -21.18
CA GLU A 355 -35.36 32.67 -22.35
C GLU A 355 -34.54 33.04 -23.57
N GLY A 356 -34.22 32.05 -24.39
CA GLY A 356 -33.63 32.30 -25.69
C GLY A 356 -33.98 31.24 -26.71
N ILE A 357 -33.62 31.54 -27.95
CA ILE A 357 -33.78 30.66 -29.11
C ILE A 357 -32.47 30.58 -29.90
N THR A 358 -32.41 29.60 -30.80
CA THR A 358 -31.21 29.27 -31.58
C THR A 358 -31.19 29.95 -32.95
N SER A 359 -30.04 29.86 -33.61
CA SER A 359 -29.74 30.55 -34.86
C SER A 359 -28.73 29.78 -35.72
N GLY A 360 -28.50 30.28 -36.95
CA GLY A 360 -27.38 29.88 -37.82
C GLY A 360 -26.06 29.66 -37.07
N GLY A 361 -25.52 28.44 -37.11
CA GLY A 361 -24.26 28.02 -36.47
C GLY A 361 -24.42 27.35 -35.09
N ASP A 362 -25.61 27.39 -34.50
CA ASP A 362 -25.94 26.63 -33.29
C ASP A 362 -26.25 25.16 -33.61
N SER A 363 -26.43 24.80 -34.89
CA SER A 363 -26.74 23.44 -35.34
C SER A 363 -25.85 22.39 -34.71
N GLY A 364 -26.44 21.30 -34.23
CA GLY A 364 -25.75 20.26 -33.47
C GLY A 364 -25.59 20.55 -31.97
N GLY A 365 -25.90 21.77 -31.52
CA GLY A 365 -25.94 22.14 -30.11
C GLY A 365 -26.97 21.31 -29.32
N PRO A 366 -26.73 21.06 -28.03
CA PRO A 366 -27.58 20.18 -27.23
C PRO A 366 -28.86 20.86 -26.76
N LEU A 367 -29.94 20.08 -26.69
CA LEU A 367 -31.10 20.38 -25.85
C LEU A 367 -30.90 19.70 -24.49
N ILE A 368 -30.71 20.49 -23.44
CA ILE A 368 -30.32 20.01 -22.11
C ILE A 368 -31.54 20.01 -21.18
N LEU A 369 -32.03 18.85 -20.77
CA LEU A 369 -33.09 18.73 -19.78
C LEU A 369 -32.57 19.07 -18.37
N GLN A 370 -33.27 19.95 -17.66
CA GLN A 370 -32.86 20.49 -16.35
C GLN A 370 -33.79 20.07 -15.20
N ASN A 371 -34.80 19.23 -15.45
CA ASN A 371 -35.77 18.77 -14.45
C ASN A 371 -35.21 17.79 -13.42
N PHE A 372 -33.99 17.28 -13.61
CA PHE A 372 -33.35 16.33 -12.71
C PHE A 372 -32.04 16.91 -12.13
N THR A 373 -31.58 16.34 -11.01
CA THR A 373 -30.29 16.71 -10.41
C THR A 373 -29.13 16.55 -11.40
N LYS A 374 -29.18 15.51 -12.26
CA LYS A 374 -28.26 15.34 -13.38
C LYS A 374 -28.90 15.93 -14.63
N GLN A 375 -28.24 16.90 -15.25
CA GLN A 375 -28.65 17.44 -16.55
C GLN A 375 -28.34 16.43 -17.66
N LEU A 376 -29.27 16.27 -18.61
CA LEU A 376 -29.21 15.25 -19.65
C LEU A 376 -29.49 15.87 -21.02
N VAL A 377 -28.73 15.48 -22.04
CA VAL A 377 -29.01 15.87 -23.42
C VAL A 377 -30.10 14.97 -23.97
N ILE A 378 -31.19 15.59 -24.43
CA ILE A 378 -32.38 14.92 -24.99
C ILE A 378 -32.51 15.13 -26.50
N GLY A 379 -31.81 16.11 -27.07
CA GLY A 379 -31.92 16.42 -28.49
C GLY A 379 -30.69 17.11 -29.06
N VAL A 380 -30.58 17.07 -30.40
CA VAL A 380 -29.54 17.72 -31.21
C VAL A 380 -30.21 18.79 -32.06
N LEU A 381 -29.74 20.04 -31.99
CA LEU A 381 -30.37 21.14 -32.73
C LEU A 381 -30.29 20.88 -34.22
N SER A 382 -31.41 21.05 -34.90
CA SER A 382 -31.56 20.67 -36.30
C SER A 382 -32.00 21.83 -37.18
N GLY A 383 -33.14 22.43 -36.89
CA GLY A 383 -33.72 23.48 -37.71
C GLY A 383 -34.72 24.35 -36.96
N GLY A 384 -35.37 25.25 -37.68
CA GLY A 384 -36.43 26.07 -37.11
C GLY A 384 -37.10 26.99 -38.12
N TYR A 385 -38.18 27.62 -37.66
CA TYR A 385 -38.89 28.66 -38.38
C TYR A 385 -38.35 30.01 -37.94
N THR A 386 -37.54 30.62 -38.80
CA THR A 386 -36.81 31.86 -38.47
C THR A 386 -37.69 33.10 -38.60
N ARG A 387 -38.83 32.98 -39.28
CA ARG A 387 -39.89 33.99 -39.43
C ARG A 387 -41.24 33.35 -39.78
N PHE A 388 -42.33 33.95 -39.29
CA PHE A 388 -43.72 33.63 -39.67
C PHE A 388 -44.43 34.81 -40.38
N PHE A 389 -43.97 36.05 -40.19
CA PHE A 389 -44.62 37.25 -40.73
C PHE A 389 -43.68 38.13 -41.53
N THR A 390 -44.22 38.81 -42.55
CA THR A 390 -43.48 39.79 -43.34
C THR A 390 -42.97 40.94 -42.45
N GLY A 391 -41.67 41.23 -42.54
CA GLY A 391 -41.01 42.28 -41.75
C GLY A 391 -40.55 41.86 -40.35
N GLN A 392 -40.83 40.62 -39.92
CA GLN A 392 -40.29 40.05 -38.69
C GLN A 392 -38.76 39.91 -38.79
N PRO A 393 -37.97 40.43 -37.83
CA PRO A 393 -36.53 40.15 -37.79
C PRO A 393 -36.26 38.64 -37.63
N ALA A 394 -35.20 38.12 -38.25
CA ALA A 394 -34.94 36.67 -38.20
C ALA A 394 -34.63 36.21 -36.76
N ASN A 395 -35.20 35.06 -36.37
CA ASN A 395 -35.05 34.43 -35.04
C ASN A 395 -35.48 35.32 -33.86
N SER A 396 -36.26 36.38 -34.11
CA SER A 396 -36.81 37.28 -33.08
C SER A 396 -37.94 36.63 -32.29
N TYR A 397 -38.56 37.35 -31.35
CA TYR A 397 -39.73 36.84 -30.64
C TYR A 397 -40.76 36.23 -31.59
N GLY A 398 -41.35 35.11 -31.16
CA GLY A 398 -42.33 34.30 -31.88
C GLY A 398 -41.76 33.26 -32.85
N THR A 399 -40.45 33.08 -32.92
CA THR A 399 -39.83 32.06 -33.79
C THR A 399 -39.71 30.70 -33.10
N VAL A 400 -39.60 29.64 -33.89
CA VAL A 400 -39.59 28.25 -33.40
C VAL A 400 -38.30 27.56 -33.78
N ALA A 401 -37.73 26.77 -32.87
CA ALA A 401 -36.62 25.86 -33.13
C ALA A 401 -37.04 24.41 -32.85
N PHE A 402 -36.42 23.46 -33.54
CA PHE A 402 -36.65 22.04 -33.31
C PHE A 402 -35.36 21.21 -33.28
N TYR A 403 -35.42 20.13 -32.52
CA TYR A 403 -34.31 19.24 -32.22
C TYR A 403 -34.64 17.81 -32.60
N GLN A 404 -33.65 17.09 -33.15
CA GLN A 404 -33.75 15.64 -33.33
C GLN A 404 -33.68 14.96 -31.96
N PRO A 405 -34.70 14.18 -31.56
CA PRO A 405 -34.72 13.49 -30.27
C PRO A 405 -33.68 12.36 -30.23
N VAL A 406 -32.75 12.38 -29.26
CA VAL A 406 -31.68 11.36 -29.21
C VAL A 406 -32.21 9.96 -28.91
N ASN A 407 -33.38 9.83 -28.27
CA ASN A 407 -34.06 8.56 -28.04
C ASN A 407 -34.54 7.88 -29.33
N LEU A 408 -34.79 8.64 -30.42
CA LEU A 408 -35.18 8.03 -31.71
C LEU A 408 -33.98 7.43 -32.45
N TYR A 409 -32.76 7.86 -32.10
CA TYR A 409 -31.51 7.52 -32.78
C TYR A 409 -30.50 6.80 -31.89
N TRP A 410 -30.92 6.35 -30.70
CA TRP A 410 -30.00 5.90 -29.65
C TRP A 410 -29.10 4.73 -30.08
N ASP A 411 -29.64 3.78 -30.81
CA ASP A 411 -28.95 2.58 -31.29
C ASP A 411 -27.97 2.92 -32.42
N TRP A 412 -28.34 3.87 -33.28
CA TRP A 412 -27.43 4.44 -34.28
C TRP A 412 -26.28 5.20 -33.61
N ILE A 413 -26.56 6.00 -32.58
CA ILE A 413 -25.53 6.72 -31.80
C ILE A 413 -24.59 5.70 -31.15
N ALA A 414 -25.12 4.65 -30.50
CA ALA A 414 -24.33 3.61 -29.88
C ALA A 414 -23.45 2.85 -30.88
N ALA A 415 -23.98 2.49 -32.06
CA ALA A 415 -23.24 1.81 -33.10
C ALA A 415 -22.13 2.67 -33.75
N ASN A 416 -22.29 4.00 -33.74
CA ASN A 416 -21.32 4.95 -34.29
C ASN A 416 -20.47 5.66 -33.22
N ASN A 417 -20.51 5.18 -31.97
CA ASN A 417 -19.64 5.63 -30.90
C ASN A 417 -18.35 4.78 -30.89
N PRO A 418 -17.19 5.34 -31.27
CA PRO A 418 -15.91 4.61 -31.29
C PRO A 418 -15.33 4.30 -29.90
N TYR A 419 -15.88 4.85 -28.82
CA TYR A 419 -15.37 4.68 -27.46
C TYR A 419 -16.12 3.56 -26.72
N HIS A 420 -15.40 2.55 -26.27
CA HIS A 420 -15.96 1.35 -25.66
C HIS A 420 -15.46 1.17 -24.23
N TYR A 421 -16.40 1.02 -23.30
CA TYR A 421 -16.12 0.61 -21.93
C TYR A 421 -16.11 -0.91 -21.87
N VAL A 422 -15.05 -1.49 -21.31
CA VAL A 422 -14.85 -2.93 -21.30
C VAL A 422 -14.28 -3.39 -19.96
N ALA A 423 -14.62 -4.61 -19.58
CA ALA A 423 -14.14 -5.23 -18.36
C ALA A 423 -13.51 -6.60 -18.64
N SER A 424 -12.52 -6.98 -17.82
CA SER A 424 -11.98 -8.33 -17.81
C SER A 424 -12.97 -9.32 -17.19
N LEU A 425 -13.07 -10.52 -17.75
CA LEU A 425 -13.78 -11.64 -17.15
C LEU A 425 -12.93 -12.33 -16.06
N ALA A 426 -13.57 -13.13 -15.22
CA ALA A 426 -12.88 -13.88 -14.17
C ALA A 426 -12.03 -15.01 -14.76
N GLY A 427 -10.90 -15.30 -14.11
CA GLY A 427 -9.93 -16.31 -14.56
C GLY A 427 -8.63 -15.72 -15.08
N ASN A 428 -7.66 -16.59 -15.35
CA ASN A 428 -6.36 -16.19 -15.87
C ASN A 428 -6.37 -16.27 -17.40
N ALA A 429 -5.97 -15.19 -18.07
CA ALA A 429 -5.86 -15.15 -19.52
C ALA A 429 -4.80 -14.15 -19.97
N ASN A 430 -4.35 -14.29 -21.22
CA ASN A 430 -3.53 -13.25 -21.84
C ASN A 430 -4.42 -12.07 -22.24
N TRP A 431 -3.86 -10.87 -22.24
CA TRP A 431 -4.56 -9.67 -22.73
C TRP A 431 -5.10 -9.87 -24.16
N THR A 432 -4.36 -10.58 -24.99
CA THR A 432 -4.72 -10.87 -26.39
C THR A 432 -5.77 -11.97 -26.55
N ASP A 433 -6.26 -12.57 -25.47
CA ASP A 433 -7.36 -13.54 -25.52
C ASP A 433 -8.68 -12.81 -25.75
N GLN A 434 -9.30 -13.05 -26.91
CA GLN A 434 -10.56 -12.42 -27.31
C GLN A 434 -11.74 -12.79 -26.40
N THR A 435 -11.64 -13.91 -25.69
CA THR A 435 -12.70 -14.41 -24.80
C THR A 435 -12.60 -13.85 -23.38
N HIS A 436 -11.53 -13.11 -23.06
CA HIS A 436 -11.30 -12.54 -21.73
C HIS A 436 -12.04 -11.23 -21.46
N TRP A 437 -12.67 -10.66 -22.49
CA TRP A 437 -13.20 -9.30 -22.44
C TRP A 437 -14.69 -9.24 -22.73
N VAL A 438 -15.38 -8.36 -22.00
CA VAL A 438 -16.79 -8.07 -22.20
C VAL A 438 -17.02 -6.56 -22.25
N SER A 439 -17.86 -6.07 -23.17
CA SER A 439 -18.26 -4.66 -23.15
C SER A 439 -19.23 -4.38 -22.01
N THR A 440 -19.08 -3.23 -21.37
CA THR A 440 -20.00 -2.74 -20.35
C THR A 440 -20.83 -1.59 -20.89
N LEU A 441 -21.84 -1.20 -20.12
CA LEU A 441 -22.68 -0.06 -20.46
C LEU A 441 -21.86 1.25 -20.44
N ASP A 442 -22.06 2.10 -21.44
CA ASP A 442 -21.48 3.44 -21.47
C ASP A 442 -22.12 4.29 -20.34
N PRO A 443 -21.33 4.89 -19.43
CA PRO A 443 -21.83 5.74 -18.35
C PRO A 443 -22.53 7.01 -18.84
N ALA A 444 -22.43 7.37 -20.12
CA ALA A 444 -23.18 8.48 -20.70
C ALA A 444 -24.65 8.11 -21.03
N TYR A 445 -25.03 6.84 -21.12
CA TYR A 445 -26.36 6.43 -21.59
C TYR A 445 -27.35 6.29 -20.43
N TYR A 446 -28.47 7.00 -20.49
CA TYR A 446 -29.50 6.98 -19.47
C TYR A 446 -30.87 6.65 -20.05
N VAL A 447 -31.71 6.03 -19.22
CA VAL A 447 -33.15 5.86 -19.45
C VAL A 447 -33.91 6.28 -18.19
N LEU A 448 -35.19 6.61 -18.32
CA LEU A 448 -36.05 6.79 -17.17
C LEU A 448 -36.39 5.43 -16.57
N GLY A 449 -36.04 5.24 -15.29
CA GLY A 449 -36.40 4.05 -14.53
C GLY A 449 -37.89 4.00 -14.17
N THR A 450 -38.32 2.94 -13.50
CA THR A 450 -39.72 2.73 -13.09
C THR A 450 -40.27 3.81 -12.14
N ASN A 451 -39.40 4.53 -11.45
CA ASN A 451 -39.74 5.66 -10.58
C ASN A 451 -39.69 7.03 -11.31
N GLY A 452 -39.51 7.03 -12.64
CA GLY A 452 -39.36 8.24 -13.44
C GLY A 452 -38.03 8.97 -13.25
N GLN A 453 -37.06 8.40 -12.53
CA GLN A 453 -35.73 8.98 -12.36
C GLN A 453 -34.74 8.43 -13.39
N PRO A 454 -33.79 9.24 -13.88
CA PRO A 454 -32.75 8.76 -14.79
C PRO A 454 -31.84 7.71 -14.14
N VAL A 455 -31.68 6.58 -14.81
CA VAL A 455 -30.74 5.51 -14.45
C VAL A 455 -29.85 5.18 -15.64
N ASN A 456 -28.60 4.78 -15.39
CA ASN A 456 -27.70 4.36 -16.47
C ASN A 456 -28.27 3.10 -17.13
N GLY A 457 -28.58 3.18 -18.42
CA GLY A 457 -29.24 2.10 -19.15
C GLY A 457 -29.42 2.40 -20.63
N ILE A 458 -29.95 1.41 -21.35
CA ILE A 458 -30.37 1.54 -22.75
C ILE A 458 -31.83 1.05 -22.90
N PRO A 459 -32.57 1.54 -23.91
CA PRO A 459 -33.89 1.01 -24.25
C PRO A 459 -33.86 -0.49 -24.64
N ASN A 460 -35.01 -1.15 -24.55
CA ASN A 460 -35.17 -2.57 -24.93
C ASN A 460 -35.51 -2.78 -26.41
N ASP A 461 -35.88 -1.70 -27.11
CA ASP A 461 -36.25 -1.70 -28.53
C ASP A 461 -35.30 -0.78 -29.31
N PRO A 462 -34.95 -1.10 -30.57
CA PRO A 462 -34.21 -0.22 -31.46
C PRO A 462 -34.84 1.18 -31.57
N GLY A 463 -34.01 2.18 -31.90
CA GLY A 463 -34.49 3.54 -32.13
C GLY A 463 -35.48 3.55 -33.31
N ALA A 464 -36.64 4.20 -33.13
CA ALA A 464 -37.67 4.26 -34.17
C ALA A 464 -37.27 5.16 -35.36
N GLN A 465 -36.21 5.97 -35.22
CA GLN A 465 -35.70 6.90 -36.22
C GLN A 465 -36.84 7.72 -36.84
N LYS A 466 -36.91 7.83 -38.18
CA LYS A 466 -37.99 8.55 -38.89
C LYS A 466 -39.41 8.01 -38.64
N GLY A 467 -39.55 6.79 -38.11
CA GLY A 467 -40.85 6.17 -37.79
C GLY A 467 -41.33 6.44 -36.36
N GLY A 468 -40.61 7.25 -35.57
CA GLY A 468 -41.01 7.59 -34.21
C GLY A 468 -42.14 8.60 -34.16
N THR A 469 -43.38 8.14 -34.06
CA THR A 469 -44.61 8.97 -34.12
C THR A 469 -45.50 8.83 -32.87
N THR A 470 -44.90 8.47 -31.73
CA THR A 470 -45.67 8.10 -30.51
C THR A 470 -45.15 8.86 -29.30
N GLY A 471 -46.02 9.04 -28.31
CA GLY A 471 -45.71 9.77 -27.09
C GLY A 471 -45.93 11.28 -27.18
N ASP A 472 -46.71 11.72 -28.17
CA ASP A 472 -47.00 13.12 -28.43
C ASP A 472 -47.49 13.88 -27.20
N PHE A 473 -46.96 15.08 -27.02
CA PHE A 473 -47.46 16.05 -26.06
C PHE A 473 -47.13 17.48 -26.49
N GLY A 474 -47.85 18.44 -25.93
CA GLY A 474 -47.77 19.85 -26.30
C GLY A 474 -49.14 20.39 -26.68
N GLN A 475 -49.25 21.71 -26.69
CA GLN A 475 -50.42 22.39 -27.23
C GLN A 475 -49.91 23.42 -28.25
N ILE A 476 -50.14 23.17 -29.52
CA ILE A 476 -49.76 24.10 -30.60
C ILE A 476 -50.83 25.18 -30.64
N CYS A 477 -50.46 26.45 -30.59
CA CYS A 477 -51.41 27.54 -30.47
C CYS A 477 -51.21 28.63 -31.53
N PHE A 478 -52.31 29.32 -31.85
CA PHE A 478 -52.34 30.51 -32.69
C PHE A 478 -53.28 31.56 -32.09
N GLN A 479 -52.84 32.82 -32.06
CA GLN A 479 -53.63 33.92 -31.49
C GLN A 479 -53.99 34.96 -32.55
N GLN A 480 -55.27 35.31 -32.62
CA GLN A 480 -55.78 36.36 -33.51
C GLN A 480 -56.91 37.15 -32.84
N GLY A 481 -56.80 38.48 -32.80
CA GLY A 481 -57.89 39.35 -32.34
C GLY A 481 -58.36 39.14 -30.90
N GLY A 482 -57.47 38.65 -30.01
CA GLY A 482 -57.81 38.33 -28.61
C GLY A 482 -58.44 36.96 -28.39
N VAL A 483 -58.51 36.13 -29.43
CA VAL A 483 -58.90 34.71 -29.38
C VAL A 483 -57.63 33.85 -29.52
N SER A 484 -57.52 32.81 -28.70
CA SER A 484 -56.49 31.76 -28.82
C SER A 484 -57.12 30.47 -29.32
N ASP A 485 -56.51 29.86 -30.34
CA ASP A 485 -56.86 28.55 -30.86
C ASP A 485 -55.70 27.59 -30.59
N CYS A 486 -55.93 26.49 -29.88
CA CYS A 486 -54.89 25.58 -29.44
C CYS A 486 -55.24 24.12 -29.72
N LEU A 487 -54.36 23.39 -30.40
CA LEU A 487 -54.43 21.96 -30.64
C LEU A 487 -53.59 21.18 -29.62
N ASP A 488 -54.23 20.34 -28.81
CA ASP A 488 -53.55 19.37 -27.95
C ASP A 488 -53.08 18.17 -28.79
N THR A 489 -51.76 18.05 -28.99
CA THR A 489 -51.16 17.07 -29.92
C THR A 489 -51.35 15.61 -29.47
N ARG A 490 -51.52 15.40 -28.16
CA ARG A 490 -51.75 14.08 -27.58
C ARG A 490 -53.16 13.56 -27.86
N THR A 491 -54.16 14.45 -27.81
CA THR A 491 -55.57 14.09 -27.92
C THR A 491 -56.19 14.44 -29.27
N GLY A 492 -55.53 15.29 -30.05
CA GLY A 492 -56.06 15.86 -31.30
C GLY A 492 -57.22 16.84 -31.09
N VAL A 493 -57.41 17.33 -29.86
CA VAL A 493 -58.53 18.23 -29.52
C VAL A 493 -58.09 19.68 -29.69
N GLU A 494 -58.81 20.39 -30.56
CA GLU A 494 -58.69 21.83 -30.77
C GLU A 494 -59.60 22.59 -29.78
N THR A 495 -59.05 23.60 -29.11
CA THR A 495 -59.74 24.43 -28.13
C THR A 495 -59.61 25.91 -28.50
N VAL A 496 -60.74 26.58 -28.69
CA VAL A 496 -60.79 28.01 -29.02
C VAL A 496 -61.31 28.79 -27.81
N GLU A 497 -60.54 29.77 -27.34
CA GLU A 497 -60.83 30.57 -26.15
C GLU A 497 -60.76 32.07 -26.46
N THR A 498 -61.65 32.87 -25.84
CA THR A 498 -61.68 34.33 -26.00
C THR A 498 -60.73 35.04 -25.03
N ARG A 499 -59.47 34.57 -24.98
CA ARG A 499 -58.40 35.18 -24.19
C ARG A 499 -57.05 35.02 -24.90
N PRO A 500 -56.07 35.92 -24.65
CA PRO A 500 -54.71 35.77 -25.17
C PRO A 500 -53.98 34.57 -24.57
N ILE A 501 -53.11 33.94 -25.37
CA ILE A 501 -52.15 32.91 -24.92
C ILE A 501 -51.22 33.54 -23.88
N GLY A 502 -50.95 32.84 -22.78
CA GLY A 502 -50.04 33.31 -21.73
C GLY A 502 -50.69 34.14 -20.60
N THR A 503 -52.00 34.38 -20.61
CA THR A 503 -52.71 35.09 -19.52
C THR A 503 -53.25 34.12 -18.46
N ALA A 504 -53.23 34.51 -17.17
CA ALA A 504 -53.45 33.62 -16.02
C ALA A 504 -54.66 32.67 -16.15
N GLU A 505 -54.51 31.42 -15.71
CA GLU A 505 -55.57 30.41 -15.70
C GLU A 505 -56.31 30.36 -14.35
N ASP A 506 -57.65 30.46 -14.39
CA ASP A 506 -58.52 29.82 -13.41
C ASP A 506 -59.15 28.58 -14.06
N ALA A 507 -58.62 27.39 -13.72
CA ALA A 507 -59.25 26.07 -13.84
C ALA A 507 -59.60 25.53 -15.26
N PRO A 508 -59.66 24.19 -15.44
CA PRO A 508 -60.10 23.57 -16.69
C PRO A 508 -61.51 24.04 -17.04
N ALA A 509 -61.78 24.32 -18.32
CA ALA A 509 -63.13 24.62 -18.77
C ALA A 509 -64.03 23.39 -18.63
N SER A 510 -64.60 23.18 -17.44
CA SER A 510 -65.88 22.52 -17.27
C SER A 510 -66.97 23.56 -17.57
N GLY A 511 -67.42 23.62 -18.82
CA GLY A 511 -68.46 24.55 -19.22
C GLY A 511 -69.00 24.20 -20.61
N ASP A 512 -70.03 23.36 -20.64
CA ASP A 512 -70.81 23.03 -21.81
C ASP A 512 -71.25 24.28 -22.60
N VAL A 513 -70.95 24.30 -23.91
CA VAL A 513 -71.88 24.82 -24.91
C VAL A 513 -72.25 23.66 -25.82
N ALA A 514 -73.41 23.09 -25.53
CA ALA A 514 -73.98 21.98 -26.25
C ALA A 514 -74.41 22.36 -27.68
N THR A 515 -74.40 21.32 -28.54
CA THR A 515 -75.17 21.09 -29.78
C THR A 515 -74.56 21.45 -31.14
N ALA A 516 -73.85 20.49 -31.74
CA ALA A 516 -74.43 19.68 -32.82
C ALA A 516 -73.75 18.30 -32.89
N VAL A 517 -74.50 17.27 -32.48
CA VAL A 517 -74.10 15.86 -32.38
C VAL A 517 -74.36 15.13 -33.71
N SER A 518 -73.40 14.34 -34.18
CA SER A 518 -73.65 13.04 -34.82
C SER A 518 -72.43 12.11 -34.72
N GLN A 519 -72.45 11.35 -33.63
CA GLN A 519 -71.76 10.12 -33.19
C GLN A 519 -71.61 8.99 -34.26
N PRO A 520 -70.76 7.93 -34.09
CA PRO A 520 -70.63 7.18 -32.84
C PRO A 520 -69.22 6.85 -32.31
N ALA A 521 -69.10 7.07 -31.00
CA ALA A 521 -68.33 6.25 -30.09
C ALA A 521 -69.16 5.02 -29.68
N THR A 522 -68.51 3.87 -29.53
CA THR A 522 -69.06 2.75 -28.76
C THR A 522 -68.04 2.30 -27.71
N VAL A 523 -68.54 2.25 -26.48
CA VAL A 523 -68.04 1.58 -25.26
C VAL A 523 -67.01 2.36 -24.42
N ARG A 524 -67.53 2.92 -23.32
CA ARG A 524 -66.80 3.29 -22.10
C ARG A 524 -66.72 2.05 -21.21
N VAL A 525 -65.54 1.71 -20.71
CA VAL A 525 -65.35 0.84 -19.54
C VAL A 525 -64.82 1.69 -18.40
N ASP A 526 -65.38 1.44 -17.22
CA ASP A 526 -65.18 2.12 -15.95
C ASP A 526 -63.79 1.85 -15.36
N GLY A 527 -63.28 2.81 -14.58
CA GLY A 527 -61.95 2.77 -14.00
C GLY A 527 -61.87 1.94 -12.72
N SER A 528 -61.05 0.89 -12.74
CA SER A 528 -60.32 0.39 -11.57
C SER A 528 -59.25 -0.61 -12.01
N GLU A 529 -58.00 -0.15 -12.08
CA GLU A 529 -56.72 -0.85 -11.89
C GLU A 529 -55.63 -0.07 -12.62
N ALA A 530 -54.96 0.81 -11.89
CA ALA A 530 -53.68 1.35 -12.32
C ALA A 530 -52.62 0.25 -12.13
N THR A 531 -52.44 -0.60 -13.14
CA THR A 531 -51.20 -1.32 -13.36
C THR A 531 -50.27 -0.44 -14.19
N LEU A 532 -49.13 -0.07 -13.61
CA LEU A 532 -48.00 0.51 -14.32
C LEU A 532 -47.52 -0.52 -15.36
N GLU A 533 -47.94 -0.37 -16.60
CA GLU A 533 -47.38 -1.11 -17.72
C GLU A 533 -46.07 -0.44 -18.17
N ALA A 534 -45.05 -1.28 -18.35
CA ALA A 534 -43.78 -0.91 -18.92
C ALA A 534 -43.99 -0.18 -20.25
N GLN A 535 -43.19 0.86 -20.50
CA GLN A 535 -43.09 1.53 -21.80
C GLN A 535 -42.63 0.52 -22.86
N ALA A 536 -43.57 -0.17 -23.48
CA ALA A 536 -43.37 -0.88 -24.74
C ALA A 536 -43.77 0.08 -25.86
N GLY A 537 -42.80 0.43 -26.71
CA GLY A 537 -43.05 1.20 -27.90
C GLY A 537 -44.01 0.46 -28.83
N GLY A 538 -45.05 1.15 -29.30
CA GLY A 538 -45.92 0.68 -30.37
C GLY A 538 -45.21 0.69 -31.72
N VAL A 539 -44.26 -0.21 -31.90
CA VAL A 539 -43.72 -0.70 -33.18
C VAL A 539 -43.60 -2.21 -32.99
N THR A 540 -43.78 -3.03 -34.04
CA THR A 540 -43.46 -4.46 -33.97
C THR A 540 -42.13 -4.65 -33.22
N THR A 541 -42.17 -5.23 -32.02
CA THR A 541 -41.04 -5.34 -31.09
C THR A 541 -39.94 -6.17 -31.75
N LEU A 542 -39.07 -5.49 -32.49
CA LEU A 542 -37.84 -6.08 -32.98
C LEU A 542 -36.92 -6.13 -31.77
N ALA A 543 -36.76 -7.32 -31.20
CA ALA A 543 -35.78 -7.52 -30.15
C ALA A 543 -34.42 -6.98 -30.61
N LEU A 544 -33.66 -6.38 -29.68
CA LEU A 544 -32.31 -5.92 -29.97
C LEU A 544 -31.46 -7.05 -30.55
N PRO A 545 -30.58 -6.74 -31.52
CA PRO A 545 -29.62 -7.73 -32.00
C PRO A 545 -28.69 -8.17 -30.87
N ALA A 546 -28.05 -9.33 -31.04
CA ALA A 546 -27.01 -9.77 -30.11
C ALA A 546 -25.91 -8.70 -29.97
N ALA A 547 -25.40 -8.52 -28.76
CA ALA A 547 -24.41 -7.48 -28.48
C ALA A 547 -23.10 -7.75 -29.23
N THR A 548 -22.59 -6.73 -29.92
CA THR A 548 -21.29 -6.75 -30.60
C THR A 548 -20.60 -5.41 -30.39
N LEU A 549 -19.27 -5.34 -30.54
CA LEU A 549 -18.60 -4.02 -30.52
C LEU A 549 -19.12 -3.09 -31.62
N ALA A 550 -19.56 -3.64 -32.76
CA ALA A 550 -20.03 -2.86 -33.90
C ALA A 550 -21.39 -2.19 -33.67
N ASN A 551 -22.26 -2.74 -32.81
CA ASN A 551 -23.53 -2.11 -32.47
C ASN A 551 -23.49 -1.34 -31.15
N GLY A 552 -22.34 -1.31 -30.46
CA GLY A 552 -22.16 -0.56 -29.22
C GLY A 552 -22.98 -1.05 -28.03
N LEU A 553 -23.64 -2.21 -28.14
CA LEU A 553 -24.46 -2.75 -27.06
C LEU A 553 -23.57 -3.36 -25.95
N PRO A 554 -23.98 -3.26 -24.67
CA PRO A 554 -23.29 -3.89 -23.57
C PRO A 554 -23.40 -5.42 -23.65
N GLY A 555 -22.37 -6.14 -23.20
CA GLY A 555 -22.31 -7.60 -23.22
C GLY A 555 -21.66 -8.22 -24.46
N ALA A 556 -21.08 -7.41 -25.35
CA ALA A 556 -20.30 -7.90 -26.47
C ALA A 556 -19.07 -8.69 -25.97
N THR A 557 -18.66 -9.73 -26.69
CA THR A 557 -17.47 -10.56 -26.41
C THR A 557 -16.70 -10.81 -27.72
N ASN A 558 -15.60 -11.57 -27.67
CA ASN A 558 -14.75 -11.91 -28.82
C ASN A 558 -13.99 -10.72 -29.42
N PHE A 559 -13.31 -9.95 -28.57
CA PHE A 559 -12.46 -8.84 -28.98
C PHE A 559 -11.26 -8.65 -28.04
N VAL A 560 -10.24 -7.92 -28.50
CA VAL A 560 -9.09 -7.52 -27.69
C VAL A 560 -9.12 -6.00 -27.51
N PRO A 561 -9.09 -5.47 -26.28
CA PRO A 561 -8.96 -4.04 -26.04
C PRO A 561 -7.59 -3.56 -26.51
N THR A 562 -7.56 -2.90 -27.66
CA THR A 562 -6.42 -2.16 -28.17
C THR A 562 -6.94 -1.07 -29.09
N ASN A 563 -6.47 0.16 -28.90
CA ASN A 563 -6.92 1.28 -29.70
C ASN A 563 -6.59 1.06 -31.18
N VAL A 564 -7.57 1.35 -32.04
CA VAL A 564 -7.45 1.31 -33.50
C VAL A 564 -8.04 2.60 -34.05
N ASP A 565 -7.23 3.37 -34.76
CA ASP A 565 -7.71 4.58 -35.42
C ASP A 565 -8.67 4.26 -36.57
N PRO A 566 -9.64 5.15 -36.86
CA PRO A 566 -10.55 4.95 -37.97
C PRO A 566 -9.82 5.00 -39.32
N VAL A 567 -10.36 4.29 -40.31
CA VAL A 567 -9.91 4.39 -41.71
C VAL A 567 -11.00 5.08 -42.51
N ARG A 568 -10.83 6.38 -42.80
CA ARG A 568 -11.87 7.16 -43.50
C ARG A 568 -12.21 6.59 -44.88
N SER A 569 -11.22 6.13 -45.64
CA SER A 569 -11.39 5.73 -47.05
C SER A 569 -12.27 4.50 -47.24
N THR A 570 -12.31 3.61 -46.24
CA THR A 570 -13.15 2.41 -46.23
C THR A 570 -14.37 2.56 -45.33
N GLY A 571 -14.49 3.66 -44.59
CA GLY A 571 -15.52 3.81 -43.56
C GLY A 571 -15.35 2.82 -42.39
N ALA A 572 -14.12 2.37 -42.08
CA ALA A 572 -13.89 1.61 -40.86
C ALA A 572 -13.93 2.53 -39.64
N ILE A 573 -14.77 2.21 -38.65
CA ILE A 573 -14.91 2.99 -37.42
C ILE A 573 -13.71 2.71 -36.51
N GLY A 574 -13.20 3.75 -35.86
CA GLY A 574 -12.17 3.63 -34.84
C GLY A 574 -12.69 2.87 -33.61
N ARG A 575 -11.80 2.28 -32.83
CA ARG A 575 -12.15 1.61 -31.58
C ARG A 575 -11.17 2.06 -30.52
N TYR A 576 -11.67 2.72 -29.48
CA TYR A 576 -10.89 3.19 -28.35
C TYR A 576 -11.45 2.60 -27.06
N PHE A 577 -10.58 2.24 -26.13
CA PHE A 577 -10.98 1.42 -24.99
C PHE A 577 -10.73 2.09 -23.64
N ASP A 578 -11.76 2.07 -22.81
CA ASP A 578 -11.70 2.28 -21.37
C ASP A 578 -11.77 0.93 -20.68
N VAL A 579 -10.63 0.47 -20.13
CA VAL A 579 -10.48 -0.89 -19.64
C VAL A 579 -10.57 -0.93 -18.12
N SER A 580 -11.47 -1.76 -17.60
CA SER A 580 -11.64 -2.01 -16.18
C SER A 580 -11.22 -3.43 -15.79
N LEU A 581 -10.24 -3.54 -14.91
CA LEU A 581 -9.81 -4.79 -14.29
C LEU A 581 -10.49 -4.95 -12.92
N ILE A 582 -11.61 -5.67 -12.92
CA ILE A 582 -12.50 -5.78 -11.75
C ILE A 582 -12.78 -7.22 -11.34
N ALA A 583 -12.67 -8.18 -12.26
CA ALA A 583 -12.92 -9.58 -11.97
C ALA A 583 -11.67 -10.26 -11.39
N ASN A 584 -11.88 -11.30 -10.58
CA ASN A 584 -10.78 -12.07 -10.00
C ASN A 584 -10.02 -12.85 -11.08
N GLY A 585 -8.70 -12.75 -11.07
CA GLY A 585 -7.85 -13.44 -12.03
C GLY A 585 -6.68 -12.59 -12.51
N THR A 586 -5.76 -13.22 -13.24
CA THR A 586 -4.58 -12.58 -13.80
C THR A 586 -4.75 -12.33 -15.30
N THR A 587 -4.71 -11.06 -15.69
CA THR A 587 -4.57 -10.64 -17.08
C THR A 587 -3.09 -10.47 -17.39
N THR A 588 -2.52 -11.31 -18.25
CA THR A 588 -1.10 -11.23 -18.61
C THR A 588 -0.92 -10.41 -19.89
N LEU A 589 -0.19 -9.30 -19.81
CA LEU A 589 0.21 -8.49 -20.97
C LEU A 589 1.65 -8.80 -21.33
N ASN A 590 1.87 -9.40 -22.50
CA ASN A 590 3.19 -9.74 -23.05
C ASN A 590 3.47 -9.07 -24.41
N THR A 591 2.59 -8.17 -24.84
CA THR A 591 2.67 -7.40 -26.08
C THR A 591 2.60 -5.89 -25.81
N ALA A 592 2.88 -5.08 -26.82
CA ALA A 592 2.57 -3.65 -26.78
C ALA A 592 1.07 -3.44 -26.99
N THR A 593 0.45 -2.60 -26.17
CA THR A 593 -0.98 -2.26 -26.25
C THR A 593 -1.17 -0.80 -25.87
N THR A 594 -2.01 -0.10 -26.63
CA THR A 594 -2.43 1.27 -26.31
C THR A 594 -3.93 1.26 -26.06
N ILE A 595 -4.36 1.91 -24.98
CA ILE A 595 -5.75 2.12 -24.61
C ILE A 595 -5.95 3.58 -24.20
N ASP A 596 -7.19 4.04 -24.12
CA ASP A 596 -7.44 5.40 -23.67
C ASP A 596 -7.35 5.49 -22.14
N ARG A 597 -7.95 4.54 -21.40
CA ARG A 597 -7.91 4.56 -19.93
C ARG A 597 -7.83 3.16 -19.32
N LEU A 598 -7.14 3.06 -18.19
CA LEU A 598 -7.11 1.86 -17.35
C LEU A 598 -7.65 2.15 -15.95
N THR A 599 -8.52 1.28 -15.46
CA THR A 599 -9.01 1.29 -14.09
C THR A 599 -8.83 -0.09 -13.44
N PHE A 600 -8.24 -0.15 -12.25
CA PHE A 600 -8.25 -1.34 -11.39
C PHE A 600 -9.25 -1.14 -10.25
N GLY A 601 -10.21 -2.05 -10.12
CA GLY A 601 -11.26 -1.95 -9.10
C GLY A 601 -11.51 -3.23 -8.30
N GLY A 602 -10.95 -4.38 -8.70
CA GLY A 602 -11.16 -5.66 -8.03
C GLY A 602 -9.97 -6.07 -7.17
N ASN A 603 -10.20 -6.44 -5.90
CA ASN A 603 -9.13 -6.92 -5.01
C ASN A 603 -8.41 -8.17 -5.53
N GLY A 604 -9.12 -9.06 -6.23
CA GLY A 604 -8.54 -10.27 -6.83
C GLY A 604 -8.07 -10.08 -8.27
N ALA A 605 -8.18 -8.88 -8.84
CA ALA A 605 -7.72 -8.59 -10.19
C ALA A 605 -6.21 -8.35 -10.20
N THR A 606 -5.50 -9.00 -11.12
CA THR A 606 -4.06 -8.78 -11.33
C THR A 606 -3.80 -8.44 -12.80
N LEU A 607 -3.05 -7.36 -13.05
CA LEU A 607 -2.38 -7.14 -14.34
C LEU A 607 -0.92 -7.55 -14.20
N ALA A 608 -0.52 -8.61 -14.91
CA ALA A 608 0.87 -9.04 -15.00
C ALA A 608 1.47 -8.54 -16.32
N VAL A 609 2.24 -7.45 -16.27
CA VAL A 609 2.96 -6.92 -17.43
C VAL A 609 4.32 -7.60 -17.50
N ALA A 610 4.44 -8.61 -18.35
CA ALA A 610 5.67 -9.35 -18.56
C ALA A 610 6.79 -8.43 -19.10
N SER A 611 8.04 -8.88 -19.07
CA SER A 611 9.21 -8.08 -19.51
C SER A 611 9.14 -7.57 -20.96
N THR A 612 8.42 -8.27 -21.85
CA THR A 612 8.14 -7.82 -23.23
C THR A 612 6.86 -7.02 -23.39
N GLY A 613 6.03 -6.95 -22.33
CA GLY A 613 4.77 -6.24 -22.31
C GLY A 613 4.97 -4.73 -22.16
N ALA A 614 4.18 -3.96 -22.90
CA ALA A 614 4.17 -2.51 -22.81
C ALA A 614 2.74 -1.98 -22.91
N LEU A 615 2.20 -1.41 -21.82
CA LEU A 615 0.90 -0.76 -21.83
C LEU A 615 1.05 0.75 -21.90
N THR A 616 0.30 1.41 -22.78
CA THR A 616 0.16 2.86 -22.78
C THR A 616 -1.31 3.24 -22.58
N SER A 617 -1.60 4.00 -21.53
CA SER A 617 -2.89 4.66 -21.29
C SER A 617 -2.78 6.12 -21.72
N LEU A 618 -3.61 6.55 -22.68
CA LEU A 618 -3.57 7.91 -23.25
C LEU A 618 -4.24 8.99 -22.38
N ILE A 619 -5.02 8.58 -21.38
CA ILE A 619 -5.68 9.47 -20.41
C ILE A 619 -5.00 9.33 -19.06
N ASN A 620 -5.45 8.41 -18.21
CA ASN A 620 -4.89 8.19 -16.88
C ASN A 620 -4.97 6.71 -16.49
N VAL A 621 -4.32 6.36 -15.37
CA VAL A 621 -4.48 5.07 -14.70
C VAL A 621 -5.07 5.30 -13.32
N ASN A 622 -6.20 4.67 -13.03
CA ASN A 622 -6.83 4.71 -11.72
C ASN A 622 -6.72 3.33 -11.06
N HIS A 623 -5.96 3.22 -9.97
CA HIS A 623 -5.73 1.95 -9.28
C HIS A 623 -6.33 2.03 -7.88
N PHE A 624 -7.57 1.55 -7.75
CA PHE A 624 -8.31 1.54 -6.50
C PHE A 624 -8.04 0.28 -5.66
N ALA A 625 -7.82 -0.85 -6.33
CA ALA A 625 -7.63 -2.16 -5.72
C ALA A 625 -6.88 -3.12 -6.66
N GLY A 626 -6.50 -4.30 -6.16
CA GLY A 626 -5.84 -5.34 -6.97
C GLY A 626 -4.33 -5.13 -7.13
N THR A 627 -3.72 -5.92 -8.00
CA THR A 627 -2.26 -5.99 -8.15
C THR A 627 -1.80 -5.62 -9.55
N LEU A 628 -0.80 -4.74 -9.64
CA LEU A 628 0.02 -4.55 -10.85
C LEU A 628 1.37 -5.21 -10.62
N ALA A 629 1.60 -6.36 -11.26
CA ALA A 629 2.92 -6.99 -11.31
C ALA A 629 3.60 -6.54 -12.62
N VAL A 630 4.52 -5.60 -12.53
CA VAL A 630 5.15 -4.96 -13.69
C VAL A 630 6.63 -5.34 -13.80
N ASP A 631 6.96 -6.15 -14.78
CA ASP A 631 8.34 -6.42 -15.22
C ASP A 631 8.65 -5.74 -16.57
N GLY A 632 7.62 -5.43 -17.36
CA GLY A 632 7.72 -4.62 -18.58
C GLY A 632 7.55 -3.13 -18.32
N THR A 633 6.78 -2.46 -19.17
CA THR A 633 6.50 -1.01 -19.04
C THR A 633 5.01 -0.71 -18.98
N VAL A 634 4.62 0.17 -18.05
CA VAL A 634 3.30 0.81 -18.03
C VAL A 634 3.51 2.31 -18.17
N THR A 635 2.84 2.94 -19.14
CA THR A 635 2.90 4.39 -19.36
C THR A 635 1.50 4.96 -19.21
N SER A 636 1.37 6.00 -18.41
CA SER A 636 0.18 6.85 -18.29
C SER A 636 0.54 8.24 -18.79
N VAL A 637 -0.17 8.75 -19.80
CA VAL A 637 0.07 10.10 -20.33
C VAL A 637 -0.30 11.16 -19.29
N GLY A 638 -1.46 11.00 -18.65
CA GLY A 638 -1.83 11.74 -17.43
C GLY A 638 -1.41 11.00 -16.16
N ASP A 639 -1.89 11.48 -15.02
CA ASP A 639 -1.46 10.97 -13.71
C ASP A 639 -1.84 9.51 -13.47
N TYR A 640 -1.00 8.81 -12.73
CA TYR A 640 -1.32 7.51 -12.15
C TYR A 640 -1.80 7.73 -10.71
N SER A 641 -3.10 7.56 -10.48
CA SER A 641 -3.72 7.65 -9.15
C SER A 641 -3.78 6.26 -8.50
N PHE A 642 -2.95 6.02 -7.49
CA PHE A 642 -2.83 4.76 -6.77
C PHE A 642 -3.48 4.83 -5.38
N PHE A 643 -4.80 4.69 -5.37
CA PHE A 643 -5.58 4.79 -4.13
C PHE A 643 -5.35 3.59 -3.20
N GLY A 644 -5.19 2.38 -3.73
CA GLY A 644 -4.99 1.15 -2.96
C GLY A 644 -4.64 -0.06 -3.84
N GLY A 645 -4.17 -1.15 -3.22
CA GLY A 645 -3.67 -2.34 -3.92
C GLY A 645 -2.14 -2.48 -3.82
N LEU A 646 -1.56 -3.30 -4.70
CA LEU A 646 -0.13 -3.61 -4.74
C LEU A 646 0.47 -3.29 -6.11
N ILE A 647 1.63 -2.62 -6.13
CA ILE A 647 2.53 -2.56 -7.28
C ILE A 647 3.79 -3.37 -6.94
N SER A 648 4.13 -4.34 -7.78
CA SER A 648 5.32 -5.18 -7.64
C SER A 648 6.05 -5.38 -8.96
N GLY A 649 7.20 -6.06 -8.92
CA GLY A 649 8.00 -6.38 -10.11
C GLY A 649 9.20 -5.46 -10.32
N THR A 650 9.92 -5.68 -11.41
CA THR A 650 11.21 -5.02 -11.71
C THR A 650 11.18 -4.05 -12.89
N GLY A 651 9.98 -3.78 -13.38
CA GLY A 651 9.74 -2.99 -14.59
C GLY A 651 9.70 -1.49 -14.35
N ARG A 652 9.06 -0.80 -15.29
CA ARG A 652 8.98 0.66 -15.33
C ARG A 652 7.56 1.17 -15.41
N ILE A 653 7.23 2.16 -14.59
CA ILE A 653 5.99 2.94 -14.68
C ILE A 653 6.35 4.37 -15.06
N ASN A 654 5.85 4.87 -16.19
CA ASN A 654 5.97 6.27 -16.58
C ASN A 654 4.65 7.00 -16.33
N ALA A 655 4.68 8.09 -15.58
CA ALA A 655 3.54 8.99 -15.38
C ALA A 655 4.06 10.37 -14.96
N PRO A 656 3.39 11.50 -15.28
CA PRO A 656 3.78 12.80 -14.73
C PRO A 656 3.87 12.77 -13.21
N PHE A 657 2.84 12.20 -12.58
CA PHE A 657 2.80 11.84 -11.17
C PHE A 657 2.26 10.42 -10.96
N LEU A 658 2.96 9.63 -10.15
CA LEU A 658 2.42 8.44 -9.52
C LEU A 658 2.11 8.76 -8.05
N THR A 659 0.83 8.95 -7.74
CA THR A 659 0.37 9.41 -6.44
C THR A 659 -0.31 8.27 -5.68
N SER A 660 0.32 7.82 -4.61
CA SER A 660 -0.18 6.76 -3.74
C SER A 660 -0.85 7.31 -2.49
N VAL A 661 -2.07 6.83 -2.19
CA VAL A 661 -2.82 7.20 -0.97
C VAL A 661 -2.69 6.12 0.11
N THR A 662 -3.10 4.89 -0.21
CA THR A 662 -2.94 3.69 0.66
C THR A 662 -2.27 2.52 -0.06
N GLY A 663 -1.68 2.80 -1.22
CA GLY A 663 -1.06 1.80 -2.06
C GLY A 663 0.21 1.19 -1.46
N GLN A 664 0.47 -0.06 -1.83
CA GLN A 664 1.62 -0.84 -1.40
C GLN A 664 2.60 -0.99 -2.55
N PHE A 665 3.89 -0.83 -2.26
CA PHE A 665 4.98 -1.04 -3.21
C PHE A 665 5.86 -2.20 -2.75
N ALA A 666 6.14 -3.15 -3.63
CA ALA A 666 7.07 -4.26 -3.38
C ALA A 666 7.92 -4.52 -4.65
N PRO A 667 9.00 -3.75 -4.87
CA PRO A 667 9.92 -3.98 -5.97
C PRO A 667 10.39 -5.43 -6.01
N GLY A 668 10.53 -5.99 -7.21
CA GLY A 668 10.84 -7.41 -7.36
C GLY A 668 9.66 -8.34 -7.09
N THR A 669 10.00 -9.60 -6.85
CA THR A 669 9.08 -10.63 -6.36
C THR A 669 9.25 -10.76 -4.85
N VAL A 670 8.16 -11.04 -4.13
CA VAL A 670 8.19 -11.22 -2.67
C VAL A 670 9.30 -12.22 -2.26
N GLY A 671 10.24 -11.77 -1.43
CA GLY A 671 11.38 -12.57 -0.96
C GLY A 671 12.65 -12.44 -1.80
N THR A 672 12.66 -11.57 -2.82
CA THR A 672 13.82 -11.31 -3.69
C THR A 672 14.02 -9.83 -3.87
N THR A 673 15.27 -9.37 -3.89
CA THR A 673 15.57 -7.95 -4.13
C THR A 673 15.36 -7.58 -5.61
N GLY A 674 14.68 -6.48 -5.88
CA GLY A 674 14.45 -5.94 -7.22
C GLY A 674 14.47 -4.41 -7.29
N THR A 675 14.46 -3.87 -8.51
CA THR A 675 14.36 -2.43 -8.74
C THR A 675 13.09 -2.09 -9.50
N LEU A 676 12.18 -1.32 -8.90
CA LEU A 676 11.01 -0.77 -9.57
C LEU A 676 11.33 0.66 -10.03
N THR A 677 11.19 0.93 -11.32
CA THR A 677 11.51 2.24 -11.88
C THR A 677 10.25 3.09 -12.05
N ILE A 678 10.25 4.30 -11.51
CA ILE A 678 9.20 5.30 -11.71
C ILE A 678 9.78 6.43 -12.57
N GLY A 679 9.30 6.57 -13.80
CA GLY A 679 9.63 7.69 -14.68
C GLY A 679 8.65 8.85 -14.48
N GLY A 680 9.13 9.95 -13.90
CA GLY A 680 8.30 11.07 -13.44
C GLY A 680 8.31 11.20 -11.93
N ASN A 681 7.31 11.85 -11.33
CA ASN A 681 7.30 12.10 -9.89
C ASN A 681 6.61 10.96 -9.11
N LEU A 682 7.11 10.66 -7.92
CA LEU A 682 6.50 9.72 -6.97
C LEU A 682 6.00 10.48 -5.74
N ILE A 683 4.72 10.33 -5.41
CA ILE A 683 4.13 10.87 -4.19
C ILE A 683 3.57 9.72 -3.37
N MET A 684 3.99 9.58 -2.11
CA MET A 684 3.50 8.59 -1.17
C MET A 684 2.87 9.29 0.03
N ALA A 685 1.57 9.11 0.23
CA ALA A 685 0.88 9.64 1.40
C ALA A 685 1.19 8.83 2.67
N SER A 686 0.72 9.30 3.83
CA SER A 686 0.92 8.63 5.12
C SER A 686 0.27 7.23 5.21
N GLY A 687 -0.68 6.92 4.33
CA GLY A 687 -1.32 5.60 4.24
C GLY A 687 -0.55 4.60 3.37
N SER A 688 0.44 5.03 2.60
CA SER A 688 1.22 4.15 1.72
C SER A 688 2.16 3.24 2.50
N THR A 689 2.49 2.08 1.93
CA THR A 689 3.50 1.17 2.49
C THR A 689 4.51 0.79 1.41
N TYR A 690 5.81 0.85 1.76
CA TYR A 690 6.88 0.33 0.91
C TYR A 690 7.52 -0.87 1.59
N PHE A 691 7.36 -2.05 0.97
CA PHE A 691 8.01 -3.28 1.36
C PHE A 691 9.42 -3.35 0.78
N VAL A 692 10.39 -3.57 1.66
CA VAL A 692 11.81 -3.65 1.32
C VAL A 692 12.35 -4.99 1.78
N ASP A 693 12.74 -5.82 0.83
CA ASP A 693 13.50 -7.03 1.09
C ASP A 693 15.01 -6.72 1.16
N LEU A 694 15.68 -7.24 2.18
CA LEU A 694 17.12 -7.11 2.42
C LEU A 694 17.81 -8.46 2.26
N SER A 695 18.82 -8.54 1.39
CA SER A 695 19.57 -9.76 1.15
C SER A 695 21.07 -9.48 1.01
N GLY A 696 21.86 -9.90 1.99
CA GLY A 696 23.30 -9.63 2.01
C GLY A 696 23.57 -8.12 2.00
N THR A 697 24.17 -7.62 0.92
CA THR A 697 24.39 -6.17 0.69
C THR A 697 23.40 -5.55 -0.30
N ALA A 698 22.49 -6.33 -0.87
CA ALA A 698 21.45 -5.86 -1.78
C ALA A 698 20.14 -5.58 -1.03
N SER A 699 19.34 -4.67 -1.58
CA SER A 699 17.98 -4.39 -1.13
C SER A 699 17.07 -4.16 -2.33
N ASP A 700 15.77 -4.18 -2.08
CA ASP A 700 14.84 -3.52 -2.97
C ASP A 700 15.18 -2.05 -3.16
N LEU A 701 14.85 -1.55 -4.35
CA LEU A 701 15.04 -0.16 -4.73
C LEU A 701 13.83 0.36 -5.51
N ILE A 702 13.26 1.48 -5.03
CA ILE A 702 12.44 2.34 -5.89
C ILE A 702 13.37 3.36 -6.56
N ALA A 703 13.43 3.31 -7.89
CA ALA A 703 14.26 4.16 -8.71
C ALA A 703 13.41 5.23 -9.41
N VAL A 704 13.31 6.42 -8.83
CA VAL A 704 12.61 7.55 -9.45
C VAL A 704 13.57 8.26 -10.41
N ARG A 705 13.15 8.36 -11.68
CA ARG A 705 13.93 8.87 -12.81
C ARG A 705 13.23 10.05 -13.43
N ALA A 706 13.98 11.11 -13.72
CA ALA A 706 13.47 12.25 -14.45
C ALA A 706 13.18 11.87 -15.90
N THR A 707 12.13 12.46 -16.45
CA THR A 707 11.74 12.35 -17.86
C THR A 707 11.73 13.70 -18.57
N THR A 708 11.85 14.79 -17.81
CA THR A 708 11.93 16.16 -18.34
C THR A 708 13.11 16.90 -17.70
N PHE A 709 13.77 17.75 -18.50
CA PHE A 709 14.99 18.44 -18.12
C PHE A 709 15.01 19.87 -18.67
N THR A 710 15.60 20.78 -17.91
CA THR A 710 16.08 22.08 -18.41
C THR A 710 17.61 22.01 -18.50
N GLY A 711 18.14 21.87 -19.72
CA GLY A 711 19.54 21.50 -19.92
C GLY A 711 19.83 20.10 -19.36
N THR A 712 20.72 20.00 -18.38
CA THR A 712 21.01 18.75 -17.64
C THR A 712 20.30 18.67 -16.29
N THR A 713 19.54 19.70 -15.89
CA THR A 713 18.86 19.75 -14.59
C THR A 713 17.47 19.12 -14.70
N PRO A 714 17.15 18.10 -13.89
CA PRO A 714 15.82 17.52 -13.84
C PRO A 714 14.74 18.54 -13.48
N THR A 715 13.63 18.56 -14.22
CA THR A 715 12.42 19.33 -13.87
C THR A 715 11.32 18.47 -13.25
N ASN A 716 11.48 17.15 -13.27
CA ASN A 716 10.68 16.17 -12.55
C ASN A 716 11.59 15.03 -12.03
N GLY A 717 11.02 13.88 -11.64
CA GLY A 717 11.81 12.79 -11.06
C GLY A 717 12.01 12.94 -9.56
N SER A 718 11.16 13.72 -8.90
CA SER A 718 11.19 13.92 -7.44
C SER A 718 10.40 12.83 -6.72
N ALA A 719 10.80 12.51 -5.50
CA ALA A 719 10.09 11.60 -4.61
C ALA A 719 9.65 12.34 -3.33
N ASN A 720 8.35 12.47 -3.11
CA ASN A 720 7.79 12.87 -1.83
C ASN A 720 7.36 11.61 -1.08
N VAL A 721 8.10 11.26 -0.02
CA VAL A 721 7.88 10.02 0.72
C VAL A 721 7.11 10.27 2.01
N GLY A 722 6.11 9.43 2.21
CA GLY A 722 5.32 9.30 3.42
C GLY A 722 4.95 7.83 3.63
N GLY A 723 4.37 7.53 4.79
CA GLY A 723 3.88 6.19 5.11
C GLY A 723 4.93 5.28 5.75
N ALA A 724 4.64 3.98 5.76
CA ALA A 724 5.40 2.99 6.52
C ALA A 724 6.39 2.19 5.65
N LEU A 725 7.46 1.70 6.28
CA LEU A 725 8.35 0.71 5.71
C LEU A 725 8.04 -0.67 6.31
N GLY A 726 7.74 -1.65 5.47
CA GLY A 726 7.73 -3.07 5.84
C GLY A 726 9.05 -3.70 5.43
N ILE A 727 9.86 -4.19 6.38
CA ILE A 727 11.20 -4.68 6.05
C ILE A 727 11.27 -6.19 6.28
N SER A 728 11.61 -6.94 5.24
CA SER A 728 11.94 -8.36 5.35
C SER A 728 13.45 -8.56 5.19
N TYR A 729 14.02 -9.55 5.85
CA TYR A 729 15.45 -9.79 5.83
C TYR A 729 15.77 -11.27 6.06
N THR A 730 16.95 -11.68 5.60
CA THR A 730 17.50 -13.02 5.87
C THR A 730 18.34 -13.02 7.14
N ASN A 731 18.77 -14.21 7.59
CA ASN A 731 19.69 -14.37 8.71
C ASN A 731 21.12 -13.83 8.44
N ALA A 732 21.38 -13.29 7.23
CA ALA A 732 22.62 -12.60 6.87
C ALA A 732 22.66 -11.12 7.30
N LEU A 733 21.57 -10.59 7.88
CA LEU A 733 21.52 -9.22 8.38
C LEU A 733 22.56 -9.00 9.49
N ARG A 734 23.33 -7.91 9.41
CA ARG A 734 24.37 -7.53 10.35
C ARG A 734 24.35 -6.03 10.60
N ALA A 735 24.74 -5.61 11.79
CA ALA A 735 24.93 -4.18 12.07
C ALA A 735 26.04 -3.58 11.20
N GLY A 736 25.89 -2.29 10.89
CA GLY A 736 26.79 -1.56 10.00
C GLY A 736 26.43 -1.71 8.51
N GLN A 737 25.59 -2.68 8.13
CA GLN A 737 25.06 -2.76 6.77
C GLN A 737 24.20 -1.54 6.47
N THR A 738 24.35 -1.02 5.25
CA THR A 738 23.61 0.14 4.76
C THR A 738 23.09 -0.17 3.37
N TYR A 739 21.82 0.15 3.13
CA TYR A 739 21.10 -0.12 1.89
C TYR A 739 20.55 1.20 1.33
N THR A 740 20.61 1.36 0.01
CA THR A 740 19.92 2.47 -0.66
C THR A 740 18.58 1.93 -1.17
N ILE A 741 17.49 2.35 -0.53
CA ILE A 741 16.15 1.80 -0.78
C ILE A 741 15.33 2.69 -1.72
N LEU A 742 15.69 3.97 -1.86
CA LEU A 742 15.06 4.87 -2.81
C LEU A 742 16.07 5.83 -3.40
N THR A 743 15.98 6.08 -4.71
CA THR A 743 16.72 7.14 -5.41
C THR A 743 15.75 8.03 -6.17
N ALA A 744 16.01 9.33 -6.23
CA ALA A 744 15.22 10.30 -6.97
C ALA A 744 16.12 11.37 -7.59
N GLU A 745 16.14 11.45 -8.92
CA GLU A 745 16.99 12.40 -9.66
C GLU A 745 16.56 13.86 -9.46
N GLY A 746 15.26 14.10 -9.29
CA GLY A 746 14.67 15.41 -8.98
C GLY A 746 14.61 15.73 -7.48
N GLY A 747 15.20 14.88 -6.63
CA GLY A 747 15.31 15.07 -5.18
C GLY A 747 14.27 14.32 -4.34
N VAL A 748 14.57 14.18 -3.05
CA VAL A 748 13.71 13.51 -2.05
C VAL A 748 13.20 14.52 -1.03
N THR A 749 11.90 14.48 -0.74
CA THR A 749 11.23 15.27 0.31
C THR A 749 10.34 14.37 1.17
N GLY A 750 10.00 14.83 2.39
CA GLY A 750 9.23 14.01 3.34
C GLY A 750 10.06 12.94 4.04
N THR A 751 9.42 12.16 4.90
CA THR A 751 10.05 11.08 5.69
C THR A 751 9.06 9.92 5.90
N PHE A 752 9.58 8.69 5.92
CA PHE A 752 8.83 7.52 6.34
C PHE A 752 8.59 7.54 7.85
N ILE A 753 7.52 6.89 8.28
CA ILE A 753 7.27 6.54 9.68
C ILE A 753 8.45 5.67 10.16
N ALA A 754 8.90 5.92 11.40
CA ALA A 754 10.01 5.18 11.99
C ALA A 754 9.72 3.66 11.95
N PRO A 755 10.56 2.86 11.27
CA PRO A 755 10.34 1.43 11.16
C PRO A 755 10.54 0.71 12.50
N THR A 756 9.89 -0.45 12.64
CA THR A 756 10.03 -1.30 13.83
C THR A 756 11.43 -1.90 13.92
N THR A 757 11.87 -2.24 15.13
CA THR A 757 13.18 -2.89 15.35
C THR A 757 13.20 -4.29 14.75
N PHE A 758 14.32 -4.68 14.12
CA PHE A 758 14.51 -6.05 13.62
C PHE A 758 14.55 -7.08 14.76
N SER A 759 15.14 -6.70 15.88
CA SER A 759 15.28 -7.55 17.06
C SER A 759 15.47 -6.69 18.32
N ALA A 760 15.81 -7.32 19.45
CA ALA A 760 16.17 -6.58 20.65
C ALA A 760 17.50 -5.82 20.53
N ILE A 761 18.35 -6.15 19.56
CA ILE A 761 19.67 -5.53 19.35
C ILE A 761 19.70 -4.72 18.07
N LEU A 762 19.22 -5.25 16.95
CA LEU A 762 19.30 -4.59 15.65
C LEU A 762 18.06 -3.72 15.41
N ARG A 763 18.30 -2.46 15.05
CA ARG A 763 17.26 -1.52 14.67
C ARG A 763 17.58 -0.85 13.33
N PRO A 764 16.56 -0.61 12.49
CA PRO A 764 16.72 0.21 11.31
C PRO A 764 16.92 1.69 11.68
N THR A 765 17.72 2.40 10.90
CA THR A 765 17.87 3.85 10.96
C THR A 765 17.81 4.39 9.55
N VAL A 766 16.81 5.23 9.27
CA VAL A 766 16.61 5.80 7.94
C VAL A 766 17.25 7.18 7.87
N THR A 767 18.03 7.42 6.83
CA THR A 767 18.69 8.71 6.58
C THR A 767 18.35 9.21 5.17
N TYR A 768 18.24 10.53 5.05
CA TYR A 768 17.80 11.21 3.84
C TYR A 768 18.94 12.08 3.32
N THR A 769 19.29 11.89 2.06
CA THR A 769 20.16 12.79 1.30
C THR A 769 19.32 13.57 0.30
N ALA A 770 19.92 14.52 -0.43
CA ALA A 770 19.20 15.25 -1.46
C ALA A 770 18.46 14.34 -2.46
N ASN A 771 19.06 13.20 -2.84
CA ASN A 771 18.59 12.37 -3.96
C ASN A 771 18.37 10.89 -3.59
N ALA A 772 18.45 10.52 -2.31
CA ALA A 772 18.33 9.12 -1.90
C ALA A 772 17.88 8.95 -0.44
N VAL A 773 17.18 7.84 -0.19
CA VAL A 773 16.86 7.32 1.14
C VAL A 773 17.72 6.10 1.42
N ARG A 774 18.42 6.13 2.56
CA ARG A 774 19.31 5.04 3.00
C ARG A 774 18.82 4.43 4.29
N LEU A 775 18.78 3.11 4.34
CA LEU A 775 18.45 2.30 5.52
C LEU A 775 19.75 1.71 6.09
N ALA A 776 20.12 2.11 7.30
CA ALA A 776 21.26 1.55 8.03
C ALA A 776 20.78 0.60 9.14
N VAL A 777 21.51 -0.49 9.34
CA VAL A 777 21.29 -1.43 10.45
C VAL A 777 22.17 -1.03 11.61
N THR A 778 21.59 -0.49 12.67
CA THR A 778 22.32 -0.07 13.86
C THR A 778 22.12 -1.08 14.98
N ALA A 779 23.19 -1.40 15.72
CA ALA A 779 23.08 -2.22 16.93
C ALA A 779 22.92 -1.36 18.18
N GLY A 780 22.03 -1.79 19.06
CA GLY A 780 22.04 -1.41 20.48
C GLY A 780 23.09 -2.19 21.27
N THR A 781 23.11 -1.95 22.57
CA THR A 781 24.01 -2.63 23.51
C THR A 781 23.35 -3.88 24.10
N TYR A 782 24.12 -4.94 24.34
CA TYR A 782 23.65 -6.07 25.13
C TYR A 782 23.35 -5.66 26.59
N GLY A 783 24.08 -4.69 27.13
CA GLY A 783 23.83 -4.12 28.45
C GLY A 783 22.41 -3.60 28.68
N SER A 784 21.70 -3.16 27.62
CA SER A 784 20.31 -2.68 27.74
C SER A 784 19.26 -3.78 27.73
N VAL A 785 19.62 -5.01 27.37
CA VAL A 785 18.65 -6.12 27.26
C VAL A 785 18.87 -7.23 28.29
N ILE A 786 20.00 -7.26 29.00
CA ILE A 786 20.29 -8.24 30.06
C ILE A 786 19.48 -8.01 31.34
N ASN A 787 19.45 -9.02 32.23
CA ASN A 787 19.04 -8.83 33.62
C ASN A 787 20.24 -8.37 34.45
N THR A 788 20.20 -7.12 34.94
CA THR A 788 21.28 -6.51 35.73
C THR A 788 21.50 -7.17 37.10
N ALA A 789 20.56 -7.99 37.58
CA ALA A 789 20.73 -8.78 38.80
C ALA A 789 21.56 -10.06 38.58
N SER A 790 21.70 -10.55 37.34
CA SER A 790 22.58 -11.68 37.02
C SER A 790 24.00 -11.20 36.72
N GLN A 791 24.95 -11.55 37.58
CA GLN A 791 26.35 -11.21 37.36
C GLN A 791 26.94 -11.86 36.11
N VAL A 792 26.46 -13.06 35.74
CA VAL A 792 26.85 -13.75 34.51
C VAL A 792 26.40 -12.94 33.28
N GLN A 793 25.15 -12.51 33.24
CA GLN A 793 24.64 -11.73 32.12
C GLN A 793 25.30 -10.35 32.03
N VAL A 794 25.59 -9.71 33.17
CA VAL A 794 26.35 -8.45 33.21
C VAL A 794 27.76 -8.64 32.63
N ALA A 795 28.44 -9.73 32.99
CA ALA A 795 29.76 -10.03 32.43
C ALA A 795 29.70 -10.24 30.92
N TYR A 796 28.79 -11.08 30.42
CA TYR A 796 28.62 -11.29 28.99
C TYR A 796 28.18 -10.04 28.22
N GLY A 797 27.25 -9.25 28.77
CA GLY A 797 26.83 -7.99 28.17
C GLY A 797 28.00 -7.03 27.96
N ARG A 798 28.88 -6.89 28.95
CA ARG A 798 30.10 -6.08 28.84
C ARG A 798 31.10 -6.66 27.85
N ILE A 799 31.29 -7.98 27.81
CA ILE A 799 32.21 -8.62 26.84
C ILE A 799 31.72 -8.37 25.41
N LEU A 800 30.42 -8.54 25.16
CA LEU A 800 29.82 -8.28 23.86
C LEU A 800 29.91 -6.78 23.52
N ASP A 801 29.52 -5.89 24.42
CA ASP A 801 29.55 -4.46 24.12
C ASP A 801 30.98 -3.93 23.87
N SER A 802 31.96 -4.38 24.66
CA SER A 802 33.37 -3.99 24.48
C SER A 802 34.02 -4.57 23.22
N ASN A 803 33.60 -5.75 22.77
CA ASN A 803 34.14 -6.41 21.59
C ASN A 803 33.34 -6.14 20.32
N ARG A 804 32.41 -5.17 20.34
CA ARG A 804 31.58 -4.88 19.16
C ARG A 804 32.39 -4.47 17.93
N ALA A 805 33.51 -3.78 18.13
CA ALA A 805 34.45 -3.43 17.05
C ALA A 805 35.07 -4.66 16.35
N ASN A 806 35.10 -5.81 17.04
CA ASN A 806 35.62 -7.08 16.54
C ASN A 806 34.52 -8.02 16.03
N ALA A 807 33.34 -7.49 15.68
CA ALA A 807 32.16 -8.29 15.33
C ALA A 807 32.38 -9.23 14.13
N SER A 808 33.23 -8.85 13.17
CA SER A 808 33.57 -9.72 12.03
C SER A 808 34.33 -10.98 12.44
N VAL A 809 35.20 -10.89 13.46
CA VAL A 809 35.91 -12.04 14.04
C VAL A 809 34.95 -12.91 14.87
N LEU A 810 33.98 -12.27 15.52
CA LEU A 810 32.98 -12.89 16.37
C LEU A 810 31.63 -13.12 15.64
N ASP A 811 31.61 -13.29 14.32
CA ASP A 811 30.36 -13.44 13.57
C ASP A 811 29.55 -14.66 14.03
N GLY A 812 30.25 -15.75 14.40
CA GLY A 812 29.63 -16.94 14.99
C GLY A 812 28.93 -16.70 16.33
N VAL A 813 29.14 -15.54 16.96
CA VAL A 813 28.44 -15.10 18.17
C VAL A 813 27.41 -14.01 17.84
N TYR A 814 27.84 -12.90 17.24
CA TYR A 814 26.93 -11.78 16.96
C TYR A 814 25.88 -12.11 15.92
N GLY A 815 26.22 -12.80 14.84
CA GLY A 815 25.28 -13.13 13.76
C GLY A 815 23.99 -13.77 14.25
N PRO A 816 24.03 -14.90 14.97
CA PRO A 816 22.82 -15.52 15.50
C PRO A 816 22.21 -14.75 16.67
N LEU A 817 23.02 -14.13 17.54
CA LEU A 817 22.54 -13.52 18.79
C LEU A 817 21.91 -12.14 18.58
N ASP A 818 22.43 -11.33 17.64
CA ASP A 818 21.93 -10.00 17.30
C ASP A 818 20.48 -10.05 16.81
N LEU A 819 20.03 -11.16 16.23
CA LEU A 819 18.67 -11.30 15.69
C LEU A 819 17.64 -11.81 16.72
N GLN A 820 18.05 -12.02 17.96
CA GLN A 820 17.21 -12.65 18.98
C GLN A 820 16.35 -11.66 19.78
N SER A 821 15.31 -12.20 20.43
CA SER A 821 14.53 -11.48 21.43
C SER A 821 15.33 -11.27 22.72
N ALA A 822 14.96 -10.27 23.53
CA ALA A 822 15.60 -10.03 24.82
C ALA A 822 15.51 -11.25 25.76
N ALA A 823 14.39 -11.99 25.74
CA ALA A 823 14.23 -13.20 26.54
C ALA A 823 15.20 -14.31 26.13
N THR A 824 15.32 -14.55 24.81
CA THR A 824 16.26 -15.54 24.26
C THR A 824 17.70 -15.17 24.60
N ILE A 825 18.08 -13.89 24.43
CA ILE A 825 19.42 -13.39 24.78
C ILE A 825 19.72 -13.66 26.25
N ARG A 826 18.82 -13.25 27.18
CA ARG A 826 19.02 -13.48 28.63
C ARG A 826 19.23 -14.95 28.95
N SER A 827 18.37 -15.83 28.44
CA SER A 827 18.46 -17.27 28.68
C SER A 827 19.75 -17.88 28.11
N THR A 828 20.16 -17.43 26.91
CA THR A 828 21.38 -17.89 26.24
C THR A 828 22.61 -17.46 27.04
N LEU A 829 22.73 -16.18 27.39
CA LEU A 829 23.88 -15.67 28.13
C LEU A 829 24.00 -16.28 29.52
N GLU A 830 22.88 -16.55 30.18
CA GLU A 830 22.89 -17.29 31.45
C GLU A 830 23.36 -18.74 31.28
N GLY A 831 22.87 -19.43 30.23
CA GLY A 831 23.25 -20.80 29.90
C GLY A 831 24.74 -20.97 29.56
N LEU A 832 25.41 -19.90 29.13
CA LEU A 832 26.85 -19.88 28.86
C LEU A 832 27.70 -19.71 30.14
N ALA A 833 27.12 -19.71 31.35
CA ALA A 833 27.89 -19.47 32.57
C ALA A 833 29.09 -20.42 32.70
N PRO A 834 30.32 -19.90 32.89
CA PRO A 834 31.54 -20.72 32.99
C PRO A 834 31.68 -21.45 34.35
N THR A 835 30.66 -22.17 34.81
CA THR A 835 30.56 -22.70 36.18
C THR A 835 31.69 -23.63 36.61
N THR A 836 32.30 -24.39 35.69
CA THR A 836 33.41 -25.31 36.00
C THR A 836 34.67 -24.63 36.54
N GLU A 837 34.79 -23.30 36.39
CA GLU A 837 35.89 -22.52 36.95
C GLU A 837 35.88 -22.48 38.48
N THR A 838 34.70 -22.57 39.10
CA THR A 838 34.59 -22.72 40.55
C THR A 838 34.89 -24.16 40.96
N THR A 839 34.36 -25.13 40.20
CA THR A 839 34.55 -26.56 40.43
C THR A 839 36.02 -26.97 40.46
N VAL A 840 36.83 -26.54 39.48
CA VAL A 840 38.25 -26.92 39.39
C VAL A 840 39.09 -26.38 40.56
N ARG A 841 38.73 -25.19 41.08
CA ARG A 841 39.37 -24.59 42.26
C ARG A 841 39.01 -25.36 43.54
N GLY A 842 37.76 -25.81 43.64
CA GLY A 842 37.30 -26.70 44.72
C GLY A 842 38.08 -28.02 44.72
N LEU A 843 38.21 -28.66 43.56
CA LEU A 843 39.00 -29.90 43.40
C LEU A 843 40.46 -29.72 43.83
N GLY A 844 41.14 -28.67 43.34
CA GLY A 844 42.53 -28.40 43.72
C GLY A 844 42.70 -28.19 45.23
N THR A 845 41.78 -27.44 45.85
CA THR A 845 41.78 -27.22 47.31
C THR A 845 41.58 -28.52 48.06
N ALA A 846 40.60 -29.35 47.65
CA ALA A 846 40.30 -30.61 48.29
C ALA A 846 41.46 -31.62 48.22
N MET A 847 42.17 -31.67 47.09
CA MET A 847 43.35 -32.54 46.93
C MET A 847 44.51 -32.09 47.85
N VAL A 848 44.82 -30.79 47.87
CA VAL A 848 45.92 -30.27 48.72
C VAL A 848 45.59 -30.40 50.20
N ASP A 849 44.33 -30.15 50.60
CA ASP A 849 43.85 -30.35 51.97
C ASP A 849 43.93 -31.83 52.39
N SER A 850 43.53 -32.76 51.51
CA SER A 850 43.58 -34.20 51.79
C SER A 850 45.00 -34.72 52.00
N THR A 851 45.96 -34.32 51.16
CA THR A 851 47.39 -34.68 51.35
C THR A 851 47.94 -34.08 52.63
N SER A 852 47.60 -32.82 52.93
CA SER A 852 48.08 -32.13 54.15
C SER A 852 47.48 -32.75 55.43
N GLY A 853 46.25 -33.25 55.38
CA GLY A 853 45.61 -34.00 56.46
C GLY A 853 46.27 -35.35 56.69
N LEU A 854 46.55 -36.10 55.61
CA LEU A 854 47.26 -37.38 55.68
C LEU A 854 48.62 -37.25 56.39
N LEU A 855 49.44 -36.28 55.97
CA LEU A 855 50.77 -36.07 56.53
C LEU A 855 50.71 -35.59 57.99
N ARG A 856 49.73 -34.76 58.35
CA ARG A 856 49.52 -34.35 59.74
C ARG A 856 49.17 -35.55 60.62
N ASP A 857 48.26 -36.41 60.18
CA ASP A 857 47.93 -37.64 60.90
C ASP A 857 49.14 -38.56 61.04
N ARG A 858 49.95 -38.67 59.98
CA ARG A 858 51.21 -39.42 60.04
C ARG A 858 52.14 -38.84 61.10
N LEU A 859 52.33 -37.53 61.14
CA LEU A 859 53.14 -36.85 62.16
C LEU A 859 52.57 -37.04 63.57
N GLU A 860 51.25 -37.01 63.75
CA GLU A 860 50.61 -37.20 65.06
C GLU A 860 50.72 -38.64 65.59
N THR A 861 50.64 -39.62 64.69
CA THR A 861 50.70 -41.06 65.00
C THR A 861 52.11 -41.65 64.99
N LEU A 862 53.10 -40.94 64.44
CA LEU A 862 54.50 -41.33 64.46
C LEU A 862 55.04 -41.28 65.90
N ASP A 863 55.42 -42.43 66.45
CA ASP A 863 55.89 -42.61 67.82
C ASP A 863 57.42 -42.67 67.85
N LEU A 864 58.08 -41.57 68.22
CA LEU A 864 59.54 -41.43 68.09
C LEU A 864 60.32 -42.31 69.07
N ALA A 865 59.76 -42.56 70.27
CA ALA A 865 60.40 -43.33 71.34
C ALA A 865 60.33 -44.86 71.18
N SER A 866 59.54 -45.36 70.22
CA SER A 866 59.35 -46.80 69.97
C SER A 866 59.59 -47.21 68.52
N SER A 867 60.12 -46.31 67.69
CA SER A 867 60.39 -46.56 66.27
C SER A 867 61.86 -46.92 66.09
N GLY A 868 62.16 -48.21 65.94
CA GLY A 868 63.48 -48.71 65.55
C GLY A 868 63.66 -50.21 65.87
N GLY A 869 64.04 -51.01 64.87
CA GLY A 869 64.69 -52.32 65.06
C GLY A 869 63.83 -53.59 64.93
N THR A 870 63.90 -54.20 63.74
CA THR A 870 63.80 -55.64 63.37
C THR A 870 62.52 -56.11 62.66
N MET A 871 62.73 -56.60 61.42
CA MET A 871 61.73 -57.14 60.49
C MET A 871 61.66 -58.68 60.51
N ALA A 872 60.44 -59.23 60.54
CA ALA A 872 60.13 -60.59 60.09
C ALA A 872 59.15 -60.50 58.91
N ARG A 873 59.52 -61.08 57.76
CA ARG A 873 58.74 -61.07 56.51
C ARG A 873 57.72 -62.22 56.53
N ILE A 874 56.44 -61.91 56.73
CA ILE A 874 55.33 -62.83 56.44
C ILE A 874 54.37 -62.15 55.45
N GLY A 875 54.15 -62.83 54.32
CA GLY A 875 52.86 -62.85 53.61
C GLY A 875 52.51 -61.62 52.78
N GLN A 876 52.49 -61.82 51.46
CA GLN A 876 51.86 -61.01 50.41
C GLN A 876 50.86 -59.93 50.89
N PRO A 877 51.15 -58.61 50.76
CA PRO A 877 50.21 -57.55 51.11
C PRO A 877 49.05 -57.38 50.12
N LEU A 878 48.91 -58.26 49.12
CA LEU A 878 47.96 -58.08 48.02
C LEU A 878 46.63 -58.82 48.20
N ARG A 879 46.16 -59.05 49.44
CA ARG A 879 44.83 -59.63 49.69
C ARG A 879 43.89 -58.87 50.64
N VAL A 880 44.29 -57.71 51.16
CA VAL A 880 43.36 -56.79 51.86
C VAL A 880 42.97 -55.59 50.99
N ALA A 881 43.71 -55.33 49.90
CA ALA A 881 43.22 -54.52 48.79
C ALA A 881 42.32 -55.32 47.82
N SER A 882 42.35 -56.67 47.80
CA SER A 882 41.55 -57.45 46.84
C SER A 882 40.08 -57.64 47.24
N THR A 883 39.66 -57.30 48.46
CA THR A 883 38.26 -57.43 48.89
C THR A 883 37.42 -56.17 48.69
N SER A 884 38.03 -55.01 48.40
CA SER A 884 37.32 -53.82 47.86
C SER A 884 37.63 -53.53 46.39
N LEU A 885 38.69 -54.13 45.82
CA LEU A 885 39.03 -54.02 44.38
C LEU A 885 38.32 -55.04 43.48
N ASN A 886 37.57 -56.01 44.01
CA ASN A 886 36.79 -56.97 43.22
C ASN A 886 35.55 -56.36 42.52
N SER A 887 35.30 -55.05 42.67
CA SER A 887 34.30 -54.31 41.90
C SER A 887 34.90 -53.36 40.86
N MET A 888 36.22 -53.33 40.69
CA MET A 888 36.92 -52.45 39.75
C MET A 888 37.63 -53.28 38.66
N SER A 889 36.84 -53.80 37.72
CA SER A 889 37.36 -54.38 36.47
C SER A 889 37.86 -53.27 35.55
N ASN A 890 39.06 -53.44 35.01
CA ASN A 890 39.77 -52.60 34.02
C ASN A 890 40.61 -51.43 34.55
N LEU A 891 41.82 -51.73 35.02
CA LEU A 891 42.96 -50.82 34.91
C LEU A 891 44.20 -51.60 34.45
N ALA A 892 44.60 -51.34 33.21
CA ALA A 892 45.91 -51.62 32.69
C ALA A 892 46.92 -50.71 33.41
N ALA A 893 47.94 -51.31 34.01
CA ALA A 893 48.99 -50.63 34.74
C ALA A 893 49.97 -49.91 33.79
N PRO A 894 50.42 -48.68 34.11
CA PRO A 894 51.73 -48.20 33.70
C PRO A 894 52.72 -48.38 34.87
N THR A 895 53.64 -49.30 34.66
CA THR A 895 55.08 -49.23 34.95
C THR A 895 55.58 -48.04 35.79
N VAL A 896 55.41 -48.07 37.11
CA VAL A 896 56.34 -47.43 38.06
C VAL A 896 56.48 -48.37 39.25
N LEU A 897 57.73 -48.79 39.54
CA LEU A 897 58.14 -49.86 40.46
C LEU A 897 58.08 -51.29 39.89
N ASN A 898 58.72 -51.48 38.74
CA ASN A 898 59.25 -52.79 38.34
C ASN A 898 60.60 -53.01 39.05
N VAL A 899 60.60 -53.56 40.27
CA VAL A 899 61.78 -54.23 40.83
C VAL A 899 61.57 -55.73 40.57
N GLY A 900 62.14 -56.19 39.46
CA GLY A 900 61.99 -57.56 38.98
C GLY A 900 62.74 -58.59 39.83
N GLY A 901 62.35 -59.86 39.63
CA GLY A 901 63.15 -61.02 40.02
C GLY A 901 62.33 -62.18 40.58
N ASN A 902 61.93 -63.11 39.71
CA ASN A 902 61.69 -64.51 40.11
C ASN A 902 63.00 -65.08 40.66
N GLU A 903 63.03 -65.52 41.92
CA GLU A 903 63.68 -66.74 42.43
C GLU A 903 63.86 -66.70 43.96
N GLN A 904 64.11 -67.89 44.50
CA GLN A 904 64.18 -68.30 45.91
C GLN A 904 64.54 -67.25 46.98
N THR A 905 63.80 -67.35 48.09
CA THR A 905 64.12 -66.80 49.41
C THR A 905 65.61 -66.87 49.73
N THR A 906 66.27 -65.73 49.66
CA THR A 906 67.59 -65.47 50.24
C THR A 906 67.50 -64.20 51.07
N VAL A 907 67.99 -64.28 52.30
CA VAL A 907 68.07 -63.18 53.27
C VAL A 907 69.24 -62.31 52.86
N GLN A 908 69.02 -61.01 52.62
CA GLN A 908 70.09 -60.04 52.47
C GLN A 908 69.89 -58.94 53.52
N GLU A 909 70.80 -58.90 54.50
CA GLU A 909 70.86 -57.86 55.54
C GLU A 909 71.31 -56.52 54.95
N GLY A 910 70.79 -55.41 55.48
CA GLY A 910 71.34 -54.07 55.23
C GLY A 910 70.76 -53.28 54.05
N VAL A 911 69.50 -53.47 53.64
CA VAL A 911 68.93 -52.71 52.52
C VAL A 911 68.49 -51.28 52.91
N LEU A 912 68.22 -50.99 54.20
CA LEU A 912 68.03 -49.63 54.76
C LEU A 912 68.48 -49.57 56.25
N PRO A 913 69.01 -48.43 56.75
CA PRO A 913 69.47 -48.24 58.14
C PRO A 913 68.37 -48.39 59.23
N GLU A 914 68.78 -48.80 60.44
CA GLU A 914 67.91 -49.04 61.64
C GLU A 914 67.14 -47.80 62.14
N ASN A 915 67.52 -46.61 61.67
CA ASN A 915 66.88 -45.35 62.03
C ASN A 915 65.88 -44.88 60.96
N MET A 916 65.20 -45.80 60.24
CA MET A 916 64.22 -45.44 59.20
C MET A 916 62.85 -46.09 59.38
N SER A 917 61.79 -45.36 59.05
CA SER A 917 60.41 -45.84 58.91
C SER A 917 59.89 -45.52 57.51
N GLY A 918 58.90 -46.26 57.04
CA GLY A 918 58.18 -45.90 55.82
C GLY A 918 56.70 -46.15 55.96
N PHE A 919 55.90 -45.55 55.07
CA PHE A 919 54.46 -45.82 55.01
C PHE A 919 53.96 -45.84 53.56
N ILE A 920 52.87 -46.56 53.36
CA ILE A 920 52.03 -46.49 52.15
C ILE A 920 50.60 -46.23 52.63
N ALA A 921 49.96 -45.22 52.06
CA ALA A 921 48.59 -44.83 52.37
C ALA A 921 47.73 -44.76 51.11
N GLY A 922 46.47 -45.15 51.23
CA GLY A 922 45.46 -44.98 50.20
C GLY A 922 44.15 -44.50 50.82
N GLY A 923 43.45 -43.61 50.14
CA GLY A 923 42.20 -43.06 50.66
C GLY A 923 41.21 -42.70 49.57
N TYR A 924 39.94 -42.65 49.96
CA TYR A 924 38.85 -42.10 49.17
C TYR A 924 38.44 -40.76 49.76
N VAL A 925 38.18 -39.80 48.88
CA VAL A 925 37.75 -38.46 49.23
C VAL A 925 36.44 -38.20 48.51
N GLU A 926 35.44 -37.75 49.26
CA GLU A 926 34.19 -37.23 48.72
C GLU A 926 33.92 -35.85 49.31
N GLY A 927 33.20 -35.03 48.57
CA GLY A 927 32.89 -33.68 49.03
C GLY A 927 32.04 -32.90 48.06
N ASP A 928 31.81 -31.66 48.42
CA ASP A 928 31.15 -30.71 47.56
C ASP A 928 31.69 -29.30 47.77
N SER A 929 31.67 -28.49 46.73
CA SER A 929 32.01 -27.07 46.80
C SER A 929 30.82 -26.20 46.41
N ARG A 930 30.80 -24.97 46.93
CA ARG A 930 29.78 -23.99 46.54
C ARG A 930 29.92 -23.67 45.06
N ALA A 931 28.82 -23.76 44.33
CA ALA A 931 28.79 -23.48 42.90
C ALA A 931 29.00 -21.99 42.59
N MET A 932 29.40 -21.70 41.35
CA MET A 932 29.44 -20.34 40.81
C MET A 932 28.07 -19.65 40.98
N PRO A 933 28.01 -18.35 41.32
CA PRO A 933 26.76 -17.60 41.43
C PRO A 933 26.13 -17.36 40.04
N ALA A 934 25.50 -18.39 39.50
CA ALA A 934 24.77 -18.41 38.24
C ALA A 934 23.36 -18.98 38.47
N ALA A 935 22.35 -18.44 37.80
CA ALA A 935 20.96 -18.88 37.99
C ALA A 935 20.73 -20.33 37.53
N ILE A 936 21.57 -20.83 36.62
CA ILE A 936 21.52 -22.23 36.15
C ILE A 936 22.15 -23.22 37.14
N ALA A 937 22.94 -22.76 38.11
CA ALA A 937 23.57 -23.62 39.10
C ALA A 937 22.58 -23.90 40.24
N THR A 938 21.85 -25.01 40.14
CA THR A 938 20.78 -25.39 41.09
C THR A 938 21.26 -26.35 42.18
N ALA A 939 22.51 -26.79 42.12
CA ALA A 939 23.12 -27.71 43.07
C ALA A 939 24.51 -27.22 43.51
N ARG A 940 25.14 -27.95 44.44
CA ARG A 940 26.56 -27.79 44.79
C ARG A 940 27.41 -28.66 43.88
N ASP A 941 28.67 -28.26 43.67
CA ASP A 941 29.63 -28.98 42.84
C ASP A 941 30.13 -30.22 43.59
N LYS A 942 29.50 -31.37 43.38
CA LYS A 942 29.90 -32.63 44.02
C LYS A 942 31.16 -33.19 43.37
N PHE A 943 32.09 -33.67 44.18
CA PHE A 943 33.30 -34.33 43.72
C PHE A 943 33.64 -35.54 44.55
N ASP A 944 34.30 -36.49 43.92
CA ASP A 944 34.85 -37.65 44.58
C ASP A 944 36.09 -38.19 43.86
N GLY A 945 36.88 -39.00 44.57
CA GLY A 945 38.08 -39.56 44.00
C GLY A 945 38.93 -40.29 45.02
N TRP A 946 40.15 -40.61 44.62
CA TRP A 946 41.08 -41.39 45.43
C TRP A 946 42.48 -40.79 45.38
N TYR A 947 43.27 -41.13 46.39
CA TYR A 947 44.69 -40.82 46.42
C TYR A 947 45.51 -42.00 46.92
N VAL A 948 46.77 -42.05 46.50
CA VAL A 948 47.79 -42.94 47.04
C VAL A 948 49.02 -42.12 47.40
N ALA A 949 49.63 -42.41 48.54
CA ALA A 949 50.84 -41.74 48.98
C ALA A 949 51.81 -42.75 49.60
N GLY A 950 53.11 -42.50 49.46
CA GLY A 950 54.13 -43.29 50.12
C GLY A 950 55.25 -42.39 50.61
N GLY A 951 55.79 -42.67 51.78
CA GLY A 951 56.85 -41.88 52.38
C GLY A 951 57.88 -42.72 53.12
N LEU A 952 59.05 -42.12 53.29
CA LEU A 952 60.17 -42.64 54.07
C LEU A 952 60.64 -41.55 55.03
N GLU A 953 60.80 -41.91 56.30
CA GLU A 953 61.32 -41.07 57.37
C GLU A 953 62.62 -41.64 57.92
N THR A 954 63.55 -40.77 58.31
CA THR A 954 64.69 -41.13 59.14
C THR A 954 64.58 -40.45 60.50
N LEU A 955 64.81 -41.23 61.55
CA LEU A 955 64.88 -40.81 62.94
C LEU A 955 66.27 -40.22 63.22
N ILE A 956 66.30 -39.06 63.85
CA ILE A 956 67.51 -38.35 64.25
C ILE A 956 67.50 -38.31 65.78
N GLY A 957 68.10 -39.33 66.39
CA GLY A 957 67.97 -39.61 67.82
C GLY A 957 66.56 -40.08 68.20
N ASP A 958 66.26 -40.09 69.50
CA ASP A 958 64.98 -40.58 70.04
C ASP A 958 63.85 -39.53 69.99
N ASP A 959 64.21 -38.28 69.72
CA ASP A 959 63.33 -37.12 69.87
C ASP A 959 62.95 -36.45 68.52
N SER A 960 63.48 -36.90 67.37
CA SER A 960 63.18 -36.24 66.09
C SER A 960 63.16 -37.14 64.86
N ALA A 961 62.42 -36.73 63.83
CA ALA A 961 62.38 -37.40 62.52
C ALA A 961 62.28 -36.38 61.38
N ILE A 962 62.88 -36.72 60.23
CA ILE A 962 62.71 -36.02 58.96
C ILE A 962 62.35 -37.03 57.88
N GLY A 963 61.40 -36.70 57.01
CA GLY A 963 60.90 -37.61 56.00
C GLY A 963 60.49 -36.93 54.71
N PHE A 964 60.43 -37.75 53.67
CA PHE A 964 59.95 -37.36 52.35
C PHE A 964 58.80 -38.28 51.92
N ALA A 965 57.79 -37.72 51.26
CA ALA A 965 56.66 -38.47 50.74
C ALA A 965 56.29 -38.01 49.32
N LEU A 966 55.83 -38.97 48.52
CA LEU A 966 55.22 -38.74 47.22
C LEU A 966 53.73 -39.08 47.31
N SER A 967 52.88 -38.24 46.73
CA SER A 967 51.43 -38.47 46.66
C SER A 967 50.90 -38.26 45.25
N TYR A 968 49.99 -39.13 44.84
CA TYR A 968 49.19 -39.03 43.61
C TYR A 968 47.71 -39.02 43.99
N SER A 969 46.97 -38.01 43.55
CA SER A 969 45.52 -37.89 43.76
C SER A 969 44.80 -37.71 42.43
N LYS A 970 43.62 -38.31 42.30
CA LYS A 970 42.72 -38.10 41.16
C LYS A 970 41.30 -37.92 41.65
N MET A 971 40.63 -36.86 41.21
CA MET A 971 39.22 -36.61 41.51
C MET A 971 38.46 -36.16 40.25
N ASP A 972 37.20 -36.55 40.20
CA ASP A 972 36.25 -36.19 39.16
C ASP A 972 35.07 -35.42 39.82
N SER A 973 34.46 -34.50 39.07
CA SER A 973 33.27 -33.75 39.48
C SER A 973 32.26 -33.65 38.35
N ALA A 974 31.00 -33.88 38.69
CA ALA A 974 29.85 -33.69 37.78
C ALA A 974 29.33 -32.24 37.75
N GLY A 975 29.94 -31.32 38.50
CA GLY A 975 29.53 -29.91 38.58
C GLY A 975 28.08 -29.67 39.05
N ALA A 976 27.73 -28.41 39.24
CA ALA A 976 26.41 -27.96 39.65
C ALA A 976 25.39 -27.82 38.51
N VAL A 977 25.84 -27.98 37.26
CA VAL A 977 25.04 -27.84 36.04
C VAL A 977 25.14 -29.14 35.25
N ALA A 978 24.02 -29.67 34.79
CA ALA A 978 23.99 -30.90 34.01
C ALA A 978 24.89 -30.79 32.76
N ALA A 979 25.63 -31.87 32.45
CA ALA A 979 26.60 -31.93 31.35
C ALA A 979 27.80 -30.96 31.45
N HIS A 980 28.02 -30.37 32.63
CA HIS A 980 29.30 -29.77 33.00
C HIS A 980 30.10 -30.77 33.83
N SER A 981 31.41 -30.77 33.70
CA SER A 981 32.29 -31.65 34.49
C SER A 981 33.69 -31.08 34.61
N ALA A 982 34.37 -31.45 35.67
CA ALA A 982 35.78 -31.13 35.89
C ALA A 982 36.50 -32.38 36.38
N LYS A 983 37.74 -32.55 35.95
CA LYS A 983 38.63 -33.62 36.37
C LYS A 983 39.95 -33.00 36.78
N ALA A 984 40.55 -33.50 37.84
CA ALA A 984 41.86 -33.05 38.27
C ALA A 984 42.74 -34.23 38.71
N THR A 985 44.05 -34.08 38.50
CA THR A 985 45.09 -35.00 38.96
C THR A 985 46.19 -34.17 39.62
N LEU A 986 46.63 -34.58 40.81
CA LEU A 986 47.64 -33.87 41.58
C LEU A 986 48.77 -34.82 41.96
N ILE A 987 50.00 -34.48 41.54
CA ILE A 987 51.22 -35.18 41.91
C ILE A 987 52.05 -34.26 42.80
N GLN A 988 52.39 -34.69 44.02
CA GLN A 988 53.13 -33.87 44.97
C GLN A 988 54.30 -34.60 45.60
N GLY A 989 55.38 -33.86 45.87
CA GLY A 989 56.45 -34.24 46.78
C GLY A 989 56.37 -33.41 48.05
N SER A 990 56.53 -34.06 49.20
CA SER A 990 56.40 -33.45 50.52
C SER A 990 57.61 -33.76 51.39
N LEU A 991 58.24 -32.74 51.95
CA LEU A 991 59.25 -32.86 53.00
C LEU A 991 58.57 -32.55 54.34
N TYR A 992 58.71 -33.41 55.34
CA TYR A 992 58.11 -33.21 56.65
C TYR A 992 59.08 -33.58 57.76
N SER A 993 58.85 -33.02 58.95
CA SER A 993 59.68 -33.24 60.13
C SER A 993 58.85 -33.19 61.41
N LYS A 994 59.33 -33.89 62.42
CA LYS A 994 58.76 -33.94 63.77
C LYS A 994 59.87 -33.86 64.81
N TYR A 995 59.61 -33.17 65.91
CA TYR A 995 60.40 -33.18 67.13
C TYR A 995 59.46 -33.33 68.33
N GLU A 996 59.80 -34.20 69.28
CA GLU A 996 59.08 -34.40 70.54
C GLU A 996 60.11 -34.44 71.68
N SER A 997 60.10 -33.43 72.55
CA SER A 997 61.02 -33.40 73.69
C SER A 997 60.55 -34.33 74.82
N ALA A 998 61.47 -34.76 75.68
CA ALA A 998 61.14 -35.49 76.91
C ALA A 998 60.14 -34.76 77.83
N GLY A 999 60.06 -33.42 77.75
CA GLY A 999 59.11 -32.59 78.49
C GLY A 999 57.70 -32.53 77.88
N GLY A 1000 57.46 -33.19 76.74
CA GLY A 1000 56.17 -33.21 76.06
C GLY A 1000 55.98 -32.14 74.99
N LEU A 1001 56.85 -31.14 74.86
CA LEU A 1001 56.79 -30.17 73.75
C LEU A 1001 56.94 -30.90 72.39
N THR A 1002 56.04 -30.64 71.45
CA THR A 1002 56.10 -31.14 70.07
C THR A 1002 56.24 -30.00 69.07
N LEU A 1003 57.11 -30.18 68.08
CA LEU A 1003 57.24 -29.30 66.91
C LEU A 1003 57.10 -30.15 65.66
N ASP A 1004 56.35 -29.68 64.68
CA ASP A 1004 56.22 -30.38 63.41
C ASP A 1004 56.14 -29.38 62.25
N ALA A 1005 56.63 -29.79 61.09
CA ALA A 1005 56.59 -28.97 59.89
C ALA A 1005 56.48 -29.84 58.64
N GLN A 1006 55.78 -29.34 57.62
CA GLN A 1006 55.67 -29.92 56.29
C GLN A 1006 55.73 -28.86 55.21
N ILE A 1007 56.38 -29.19 54.10
CA ILE A 1007 56.46 -28.39 52.86
C ILE A 1007 56.17 -29.33 51.70
N THR A 1008 55.18 -28.99 50.90
CA THR A 1008 54.66 -29.80 49.80
C THR A 1008 54.63 -28.95 48.53
N ALA A 1009 55.14 -29.50 47.42
CA ALA A 1009 55.06 -28.90 46.09
C ALA A 1009 54.65 -29.94 45.05
N GLY A 1010 53.86 -29.55 44.06
CA GLY A 1010 53.30 -30.47 43.08
C GLY A 1010 52.70 -29.79 41.85
N ILE A 1011 52.28 -30.60 40.89
CA ILE A 1011 51.62 -30.17 39.65
C ILE A 1011 50.17 -30.68 39.67
N LEU A 1012 49.23 -29.75 39.51
CA LEU A 1012 47.80 -29.99 39.40
C LEU A 1012 47.40 -29.89 37.92
N ASP A 1013 47.17 -31.03 37.28
CA ASP A 1013 46.60 -31.08 35.93
C ASP A 1013 45.09 -31.13 36.02
N SER A 1014 44.40 -30.32 35.24
CA SER A 1014 42.94 -30.25 35.23
C SER A 1014 42.34 -30.17 33.84
N THR A 1015 41.19 -30.80 33.67
CA THR A 1015 40.39 -30.76 32.44
C THR A 1015 38.96 -30.41 32.80
N THR A 1016 38.41 -29.40 32.13
CA THR A 1016 36.99 -29.03 32.27
C THR A 1016 36.26 -29.26 30.96
N THR A 1017 35.00 -29.68 31.05
CA THR A 1017 34.11 -29.85 29.90
C THR A 1017 32.75 -29.27 30.25
N ARG A 1018 32.22 -28.36 29.42
CA ARG A 1018 30.88 -27.78 29.58
C ARG A 1018 30.10 -27.90 28.28
N THR A 1019 28.89 -28.47 28.33
CA THR A 1019 27.99 -28.52 27.17
C THR A 1019 26.98 -27.40 27.29
N VAL A 1020 27.04 -26.43 26.37
CA VAL A 1020 26.23 -25.22 26.41
C VAL A 1020 25.32 -25.12 25.19
N ALA A 1021 24.12 -24.59 25.37
CA ALA A 1021 23.20 -24.28 24.29
C ALA A 1021 23.35 -22.80 23.88
N PHE A 1022 23.64 -22.55 22.61
CA PHE A 1022 23.78 -21.22 22.04
C PHE A 1022 22.84 -21.07 20.84
N VAL A 1023 21.77 -20.28 21.02
CA VAL A 1023 20.77 -19.97 19.99
C VAL A 1023 20.28 -21.23 19.25
N GLY A 1024 19.91 -22.26 20.01
CA GLY A 1024 19.37 -23.53 19.48
C GLY A 1024 20.42 -24.57 19.04
N SER A 1025 21.72 -24.24 19.05
CA SER A 1025 22.80 -25.18 18.77
C SER A 1025 23.56 -25.55 20.04
N ASN A 1026 23.94 -26.83 20.20
CA ASN A 1026 24.72 -27.28 21.35
C ASN A 1026 26.22 -27.30 21.00
N TYR A 1027 27.04 -26.77 21.90
CA TYR A 1027 28.50 -26.81 21.80
C TYR A 1027 29.10 -27.45 23.04
N THR A 1028 30.13 -28.27 22.85
CA THR A 1028 30.90 -28.84 23.96
C THR A 1028 32.23 -28.11 24.07
N LEU A 1029 32.37 -27.27 25.09
CA LEU A 1029 33.58 -26.49 25.33
C LEU A 1029 34.52 -27.24 26.27
N ARG A 1030 35.81 -27.27 25.95
CA ARG A 1030 36.85 -27.97 26.74
C ARG A 1030 38.04 -27.07 27.02
N ALA A 1031 38.54 -27.11 28.25
CA ALA A 1031 39.74 -26.39 28.67
C ALA A 1031 40.65 -27.30 29.52
N GLU A 1032 41.95 -27.21 29.30
CA GLU A 1032 43.00 -27.97 29.99
C GLU A 1032 44.01 -27.01 30.61
N ASP A 1033 44.43 -27.26 31.85
CA ASP A 1033 45.36 -26.42 32.61
C ASP A 1033 46.31 -27.28 33.45
N SER A 1034 47.55 -26.81 33.61
CA SER A 1034 48.57 -27.42 34.47
C SER A 1034 49.10 -26.34 35.42
N ALA A 1035 48.81 -26.50 36.71
CA ALA A 1035 49.01 -25.47 37.74
C ALA A 1035 50.03 -25.92 38.79
N LEU A 1036 50.86 -25.01 39.29
CA LEU A 1036 51.72 -25.28 40.45
C LEU A 1036 50.87 -25.30 41.72
N ALA A 1037 50.93 -26.37 42.51
CA ALA A 1037 50.30 -26.48 43.82
C ALA A 1037 51.38 -26.57 44.91
N PHE A 1038 51.34 -25.65 45.86
CA PHE A 1038 52.28 -25.53 46.97
C PHE A 1038 51.53 -25.43 48.31
N SER A 1039 52.02 -26.10 49.35
CA SER A 1039 51.47 -26.03 50.71
C SER A 1039 52.60 -26.11 51.72
N SER A 1040 52.54 -25.34 52.79
CA SER A 1040 53.47 -25.45 53.92
C SER A 1040 52.70 -25.32 55.22
N GLU A 1041 53.00 -26.16 56.21
CA GLU A 1041 52.40 -26.07 57.54
C GLU A 1041 53.48 -26.25 58.60
N ALA A 1042 53.42 -25.44 59.66
CA ALA A 1042 54.28 -25.56 60.84
C ALA A 1042 53.43 -25.50 62.10
N GLY A 1043 53.67 -26.42 63.04
CA GLY A 1043 52.91 -26.58 64.26
C GLY A 1043 53.78 -26.65 65.51
N ILE A 1044 53.22 -26.15 66.61
CA ILE A 1044 53.72 -26.31 67.97
C ILE A 1044 52.62 -26.94 68.83
N GLY A 1045 52.96 -27.95 69.59
CA GLY A 1045 52.04 -28.64 70.48
C GLY A 1045 52.69 -29.07 71.78
N TYR A 1046 51.88 -29.64 72.66
CA TYR A 1046 52.36 -30.15 73.94
C TYR A 1046 51.61 -31.42 74.31
N LYS A 1047 52.32 -32.54 74.41
CA LYS A 1047 51.80 -33.84 74.81
C LYS A 1047 51.71 -33.93 76.33
N ILE A 1048 50.49 -33.99 76.83
CA ILE A 1048 50.17 -34.26 78.23
C ILE A 1048 49.86 -35.74 78.34
N ASP A 1049 50.78 -36.51 78.90
CA ASP A 1049 50.59 -37.94 79.16
C ASP A 1049 49.76 -38.15 80.43
N MET A 1050 48.64 -38.87 80.31
CA MET A 1050 47.73 -39.23 81.40
C MET A 1050 47.69 -40.75 81.63
N GLY A 1051 48.73 -41.47 81.19
CA GLY A 1051 48.83 -42.93 81.32
C GLY A 1051 48.16 -43.63 80.15
N ALA A 1052 46.88 -44.01 80.30
CA ALA A 1052 46.14 -44.72 79.25
C ALA A 1052 45.75 -43.84 78.04
N LEU A 1053 45.77 -42.52 78.23
CA LEU A 1053 45.41 -41.50 77.24
C LEU A 1053 46.47 -40.39 77.23
N SER A 1054 46.64 -39.73 76.10
CA SER A 1054 47.38 -38.47 75.97
C SER A 1054 46.48 -37.39 75.38
N LEU A 1055 46.62 -36.18 75.93
CA LEU A 1055 46.01 -34.96 75.40
C LEU A 1055 47.10 -34.12 74.73
N LYS A 1056 46.89 -33.75 73.47
CA LYS A 1056 47.86 -32.97 72.68
C LYS A 1056 47.18 -31.72 72.10
N PRO A 1057 47.14 -30.59 72.83
CA PRO A 1057 46.87 -29.29 72.21
C PRO A 1057 47.95 -28.96 71.17
N ARG A 1058 47.53 -28.41 70.03
CA ARG A 1058 48.41 -27.98 68.93
C ARG A 1058 47.92 -26.65 68.34
N ALA A 1059 48.84 -25.73 68.09
CA ALA A 1059 48.62 -24.54 67.30
C ALA A 1059 49.50 -24.58 66.05
N ALA A 1060 48.96 -24.25 64.89
CA ALA A 1060 49.70 -24.30 63.64
C ALA A 1060 49.34 -23.17 62.66
N TRP A 1061 50.29 -22.88 61.79
CA TRP A 1061 50.12 -21.98 60.67
C TRP A 1061 50.31 -22.75 59.36
N ARG A 1062 49.35 -22.63 58.43
CA ARG A 1062 49.43 -23.26 57.11
C ARG A 1062 49.24 -22.25 56.00
N THR A 1063 50.05 -22.32 54.96
CA THR A 1063 49.90 -21.53 53.74
C THR A 1063 49.72 -22.47 52.55
N THR A 1064 48.74 -22.20 51.68
CA THR A 1064 48.47 -22.94 50.45
C THR A 1064 48.43 -21.99 49.27
N PHE A 1065 49.07 -22.37 48.16
CA PHE A 1065 49.15 -21.60 46.93
C PHE A 1065 48.91 -22.51 45.71
N ILE A 1066 47.95 -22.15 44.85
CA ILE A 1066 47.70 -22.85 43.57
C ILE A 1066 47.70 -21.83 42.43
N ASP A 1067 48.69 -21.92 41.53
CA ASP A 1067 48.91 -20.97 40.42
C ASP A 1067 48.29 -21.48 39.12
N PHE A 1068 47.00 -21.19 38.93
CA PHE A 1068 46.28 -21.54 37.70
C PHE A 1068 46.78 -20.69 36.53
N SER A 1069 47.04 -21.33 35.38
CA SER A 1069 47.53 -20.62 34.20
C SER A 1069 46.41 -19.93 33.41
N ARG A 1070 46.79 -19.15 32.40
CA ARG A 1070 45.85 -18.62 31.41
C ARG A 1070 45.46 -19.75 30.46
N THR A 1071 44.19 -20.11 30.42
CA THR A 1071 43.68 -21.23 29.61
C THR A 1071 42.58 -20.76 28.65
N ALA A 1072 42.57 -21.28 27.43
CA ALA A 1072 41.49 -21.04 26.48
C ALA A 1072 40.68 -22.31 26.24
N GLU A 1073 39.36 -22.14 26.10
CA GLU A 1073 38.49 -23.21 25.67
C GLU A 1073 38.62 -23.51 24.18
N THR A 1074 38.28 -24.73 23.82
CA THR A 1074 38.06 -25.18 22.44
C THR A 1074 36.64 -25.72 22.30
N GLY A 1075 36.09 -25.76 21.08
CA GLY A 1075 34.83 -26.49 20.82
C GLY A 1075 33.63 -25.66 20.36
N GLY A 1076 33.76 -24.34 20.16
CA GLY A 1076 32.69 -23.53 19.58
C GLY A 1076 32.97 -22.03 19.52
N PRO A 1077 32.10 -21.25 18.86
CA PRO A 1077 32.26 -19.79 18.71
C PRO A 1077 32.13 -19.03 20.04
N VAL A 1078 31.49 -19.65 21.04
CA VAL A 1078 31.29 -19.09 22.39
C VAL A 1078 32.39 -19.51 23.38
N ALA A 1079 33.47 -20.12 22.91
CA ALA A 1079 34.61 -20.49 23.74
C ALA A 1079 35.24 -19.26 24.41
N LEU A 1080 35.60 -19.38 25.70
CA LEU A 1080 36.23 -18.33 26.46
C LEU A 1080 37.73 -18.57 26.69
N ALA A 1081 38.50 -17.49 26.72
CA ALA A 1081 39.85 -17.44 27.25
C ALA A 1081 39.82 -16.92 28.68
N TYR A 1082 40.20 -17.77 29.63
CA TYR A 1082 40.27 -17.50 31.06
C TYR A 1082 41.62 -16.93 31.45
N ASN A 1083 41.59 -15.84 32.20
CA ASN A 1083 42.75 -15.29 32.90
C ASN A 1083 42.47 -15.39 34.40
N ARG A 1084 43.07 -16.41 35.01
CA ARG A 1084 42.82 -16.87 36.37
C ARG A 1084 43.82 -16.24 37.34
N GLN A 1085 43.32 -15.89 38.53
CA GLN A 1085 44.19 -15.51 39.64
C GLN A 1085 44.55 -16.74 40.48
N PRO A 1086 45.75 -16.76 41.09
CA PRO A 1086 46.17 -17.82 42.00
C PRO A 1086 45.22 -17.96 43.19
N VAL A 1087 45.04 -19.20 43.68
CA VAL A 1087 44.37 -19.45 44.95
C VAL A 1087 45.41 -19.37 46.07
N ASN A 1088 45.25 -18.41 46.98
CA ASN A 1088 46.12 -18.25 48.14
C ASN A 1088 45.31 -18.37 49.44
N SER A 1089 45.80 -19.17 50.39
CA SER A 1089 45.19 -19.41 51.70
C SER A 1089 46.28 -19.34 52.77
N SER A 1090 45.97 -18.73 53.91
CA SER A 1090 46.87 -18.59 55.05
C SER A 1090 46.08 -18.80 56.33
N GLN A 1091 46.21 -19.98 56.92
CA GLN A 1091 45.33 -20.53 57.94
C GLN A 1091 46.03 -20.55 59.30
N ALA A 1092 45.40 -19.99 60.33
CA ALA A 1092 45.71 -20.33 61.71
C ALA A 1092 44.82 -21.48 62.17
N ARG A 1093 45.40 -22.42 62.91
CA ARG A 1093 44.76 -23.68 63.26
C ARG A 1093 45.01 -24.00 64.72
N GLY A 1094 43.94 -24.16 65.49
CA GLY A 1094 43.99 -24.58 66.89
C GLY A 1094 43.32 -25.92 67.04
N GLY A 1095 44.08 -26.95 67.40
CA GLY A 1095 43.60 -28.33 67.52
C GLY A 1095 43.84 -28.95 68.89
N LEU A 1096 43.01 -29.94 69.21
CA LEU A 1096 43.18 -30.82 70.35
C LEU A 1096 43.06 -32.27 69.88
N THR A 1097 44.13 -33.04 70.07
CA THR A 1097 44.14 -34.48 69.84
C THR A 1097 44.01 -35.22 71.17
N ILE A 1098 43.10 -36.20 71.22
CA ILE A 1098 42.99 -37.19 72.29
C ILE A 1098 43.43 -38.52 71.70
N ALA A 1099 44.52 -39.10 72.22
CA ALA A 1099 45.06 -40.36 71.71
C ALA A 1099 45.22 -41.40 72.83
N GLY A 1100 44.92 -42.67 72.55
CA GLY A 1100 45.15 -43.78 73.46
C GLY A 1100 46.60 -44.27 73.39
N ASN A 1101 47.23 -44.46 74.54
CA ASN A 1101 48.63 -44.91 74.66
C ASN A 1101 48.75 -46.44 74.75
N GLY A 1102 47.76 -47.19 74.24
CA GLY A 1102 47.77 -48.65 74.28
C GLY A 1102 48.93 -49.26 73.49
N ALA A 1103 49.51 -50.36 73.98
CA ALA A 1103 50.67 -51.01 73.34
C ALA A 1103 50.36 -51.65 71.97
N LYS A 1104 49.09 -52.03 71.71
CA LYS A 1104 48.66 -52.69 70.45
C LYS A 1104 47.60 -51.94 69.68
N VAL A 1105 46.76 -51.14 70.35
CA VAL A 1105 45.63 -50.45 69.75
C VAL A 1105 45.65 -49.02 70.26
N LYS A 1106 45.85 -48.07 69.34
CA LYS A 1106 46.02 -46.64 69.60
C LYS A 1106 44.91 -45.86 68.87
N PRO A 1107 43.73 -45.68 69.49
CA PRO A 1107 42.69 -44.81 68.94
C PRO A 1107 43.13 -43.35 69.05
N PHE A 1108 42.71 -42.50 68.11
CA PHE A 1108 42.86 -41.05 68.24
C PHE A 1108 41.63 -40.32 67.72
N VAL A 1109 41.36 -39.14 68.27
CA VAL A 1109 40.39 -38.18 67.77
C VAL A 1109 41.00 -36.79 67.87
N THR A 1110 40.93 -36.02 66.80
CA THR A 1110 41.44 -34.66 66.69
C THR A 1110 40.32 -33.73 66.27
N GLY A 1111 40.09 -32.69 67.06
CA GLY A 1111 39.23 -31.56 66.67
C GLY A 1111 40.10 -30.33 66.42
N THR A 1112 39.93 -29.67 65.27
CA THR A 1112 40.69 -28.47 64.89
C THR A 1112 39.75 -27.34 64.49
N TYR A 1113 39.90 -26.16 65.08
CA TYR A 1113 39.31 -24.92 64.57
C TYR A 1113 40.30 -24.25 63.62
N VAL A 1114 39.81 -23.82 62.45
CA VAL A 1114 40.62 -23.19 61.40
C VAL A 1114 40.06 -21.81 61.11
N TYR A 1115 40.96 -20.82 61.00
CA TYR A 1115 40.64 -19.48 60.52
C TYR A 1115 41.58 -19.09 59.37
N ASP A 1116 41.05 -18.76 58.20
CA ASP A 1116 41.78 -18.39 56.98
C ASP A 1116 41.87 -16.86 56.81
N PHE A 1117 43.09 -16.34 56.86
CA PHE A 1117 43.44 -14.94 56.59
C PHE A 1117 43.68 -14.66 55.10
N GLY A 1118 43.77 -15.70 54.27
CA GLY A 1118 44.15 -15.57 52.86
C GLY A 1118 43.10 -14.85 52.01
N ASP A 1119 43.57 -13.96 51.15
CA ASP A 1119 42.71 -13.32 50.15
C ASP A 1119 42.61 -14.17 48.88
N ARG A 1120 41.63 -15.08 48.87
CA ARG A 1120 41.24 -15.82 47.67
C ARG A 1120 40.51 -14.92 46.66
N PRO A 1121 40.71 -15.13 45.35
CA PRO A 1121 40.06 -14.34 44.31
C PRO A 1121 38.54 -14.51 44.36
N THR A 1122 37.81 -13.40 44.30
CA THR A 1122 36.33 -13.38 44.25
C THR A 1122 35.78 -13.39 42.83
N ALA A 1123 36.66 -13.25 41.83
CA ALA A 1123 36.32 -13.24 40.43
C ALA A 1123 37.52 -13.70 39.58
N PHE A 1124 37.25 -14.08 38.34
CA PHE A 1124 38.27 -14.28 37.31
C PHE A 1124 37.88 -13.50 36.06
N SER A 1125 38.86 -13.15 35.22
CA SER A 1125 38.58 -12.45 33.97
C SER A 1125 38.46 -13.42 32.79
N ALA A 1126 37.52 -13.17 31.88
CA ALA A 1126 37.41 -13.92 30.63
C ALA A 1126 36.99 -13.04 29.44
N THR A 1127 37.33 -13.49 28.23
CA THR A 1127 36.90 -12.92 26.95
C THR A 1127 36.66 -14.03 25.94
N PHE A 1128 36.00 -13.78 24.82
CA PHE A 1128 35.88 -14.77 23.75
C PHE A 1128 37.25 -15.12 23.15
N VAL A 1129 37.44 -16.39 22.80
CA VAL A 1129 38.62 -16.85 22.06
C VAL A 1129 38.65 -16.16 20.68
N GLY A 1130 39.85 -15.74 20.26
CA GLY A 1130 40.05 -15.02 19.00
C GLY A 1130 40.12 -13.50 19.13
N VAL A 1131 39.91 -12.94 20.32
CA VAL A 1131 39.98 -11.49 20.55
C VAL A 1131 40.97 -11.13 21.66
N GLN A 1132 41.74 -10.05 21.47
CA GLN A 1132 42.76 -9.60 22.43
C GLN A 1132 42.18 -8.60 23.44
N GLY A 1133 42.52 -8.75 24.73
CA GLY A 1133 42.09 -7.86 25.81
C GLY A 1133 42.15 -8.52 27.19
N THR A 1134 41.97 -7.72 28.26
CA THR A 1134 41.97 -8.21 29.66
C THR A 1134 40.68 -8.94 30.05
N GLY A 1135 39.65 -8.91 29.21
CA GLY A 1135 38.34 -9.54 29.47
C GLY A 1135 37.49 -8.83 30.52
N THR A 1136 36.34 -9.41 30.84
CA THR A 1136 35.45 -8.96 31.93
C THR A 1136 35.46 -9.95 33.08
N GLN A 1137 35.23 -9.46 34.30
CA GLN A 1137 35.18 -10.28 35.50
C GLN A 1137 33.88 -11.10 35.59
N PHE A 1138 34.04 -12.39 35.84
CA PHE A 1138 33.01 -13.33 36.26
C PHE A 1138 33.21 -13.66 37.73
N ALA A 1139 32.13 -13.60 38.52
CA ALA A 1139 32.18 -13.87 39.95
C ALA A 1139 32.42 -15.36 40.24
N LEU A 1140 33.26 -15.64 41.24
CA LEU A 1140 33.45 -16.96 41.82
C LEU A 1140 32.52 -17.15 43.03
N SER A 1141 32.42 -18.37 43.54
CA SER A 1141 31.64 -18.65 44.74
C SER A 1141 32.17 -17.92 45.98
N GLY A 1142 31.27 -17.66 46.93
CA GLY A 1142 31.62 -17.09 48.22
C GLY A 1142 32.51 -18.02 49.05
N ARG A 1143 33.37 -17.43 49.88
CA ARG A 1143 34.36 -18.11 50.73
C ARG A 1143 33.97 -18.06 52.20
N ASP A 1144 34.31 -19.10 52.94
CA ASP A 1144 34.27 -19.08 54.41
C ASP A 1144 35.62 -18.65 54.96
N ARG A 1145 35.59 -18.03 56.13
CA ARG A 1145 36.80 -17.59 56.84
C ARG A 1145 37.14 -18.51 58.00
N ASP A 1146 36.20 -19.29 58.48
CA ASP A 1146 36.44 -20.22 59.56
C ASP A 1146 35.58 -21.47 59.46
N TRP A 1147 36.14 -22.58 59.94
CA TRP A 1147 35.47 -23.87 59.99
C TRP A 1147 36.10 -24.76 61.06
N ALA A 1148 35.47 -25.90 61.33
CA ALA A 1148 36.04 -26.95 62.15
C ALA A 1148 36.38 -28.18 61.31
N GLU A 1149 37.41 -28.91 61.72
CA GLU A 1149 37.81 -30.20 61.17
C GLU A 1149 37.80 -31.24 62.29
N VAL A 1150 37.26 -32.42 62.01
CA VAL A 1150 37.29 -33.54 62.94
C VAL A 1150 37.90 -34.73 62.21
N ALA A 1151 38.99 -35.26 62.78
CA ALA A 1151 39.62 -36.49 62.34
C ALA A 1151 39.55 -37.53 63.46
N GLY A 1152 39.35 -38.79 63.12
CA GLY A 1152 39.32 -39.88 64.08
C GLY A 1152 39.78 -41.17 63.44
N GLY A 1153 40.58 -41.94 64.17
CA GLY A 1153 41.16 -43.15 63.62
C GLY A 1153 41.65 -44.12 64.67
N LEU A 1154 42.12 -45.25 64.18
CA LEU A 1154 42.63 -46.36 64.96
C LEU A 1154 43.92 -46.86 64.32
N THR A 1155 45.01 -46.83 65.07
CA THR A 1155 46.26 -47.50 64.68
C THR A 1155 46.41 -48.80 65.46
N VAL A 1156 46.61 -49.90 64.76
CA VAL A 1156 46.94 -51.21 65.32
C VAL A 1156 48.43 -51.46 65.10
N ASP A 1157 49.14 -51.60 66.21
CA ASP A 1157 50.58 -51.83 66.27
C ASP A 1157 50.84 -53.33 66.48
N THR A 1158 51.50 -53.96 65.51
CA THR A 1158 51.83 -55.40 65.54
C THR A 1158 53.33 -55.65 65.76
N GLY A 1159 54.10 -54.60 66.11
CA GLY A 1159 55.56 -54.63 66.21
C GLY A 1159 56.21 -54.07 64.95
N SER A 1160 56.38 -54.91 63.92
CA SER A 1160 57.07 -54.56 62.67
C SER A 1160 56.18 -53.81 61.66
N VAL A 1161 54.86 -53.90 61.81
CA VAL A 1161 53.88 -53.26 60.92
C VAL A 1161 52.81 -52.54 61.75
N ASN A 1162 52.51 -51.30 61.35
CA ASN A 1162 51.40 -50.51 61.87
C ASN A 1162 50.32 -50.40 60.80
N VAL A 1163 49.09 -50.79 61.14
CA VAL A 1163 47.94 -50.58 60.26
C VAL A 1163 47.05 -49.52 60.86
N SER A 1164 46.77 -48.46 60.12
CA SER A 1164 45.91 -47.37 60.54
C SER A 1164 44.72 -47.22 59.60
N ILE A 1165 43.56 -46.94 60.18
CA ILE A 1165 42.38 -46.43 59.46
C ILE A 1165 41.95 -45.12 60.12
N ALA A 1166 41.71 -44.09 59.33
CA ALA A 1166 41.26 -42.79 59.81
C ALA A 1166 40.21 -42.18 58.87
N GLY A 1167 39.25 -41.48 59.47
CA GLY A 1167 38.28 -40.65 58.77
C GLY A 1167 38.46 -39.19 59.16
N GLU A 1168 38.24 -38.28 58.22
CA GLU A 1168 38.31 -36.84 58.43
C GLU A 1168 37.10 -36.17 57.78
N THR A 1169 36.52 -35.16 58.44
CA THR A 1169 35.43 -34.35 57.90
C THR A 1169 35.58 -32.89 58.31
N THR A 1170 35.14 -31.99 57.43
CA THR A 1170 34.93 -30.57 57.75
C THR A 1170 33.51 -30.34 58.29
N ILE A 1171 33.35 -29.39 59.21
CA ILE A 1171 32.08 -28.98 59.83
C ILE A 1171 31.98 -27.45 59.74
N GLY A 1172 30.82 -26.94 59.31
CA GLY A 1172 30.57 -25.50 59.17
C GLY A 1172 31.30 -24.85 57.99
N ARG A 1173 31.83 -25.65 57.05
CA ARG A 1173 32.51 -25.20 55.83
C ARG A 1173 31.59 -25.39 54.61
N ASP A 1174 31.10 -24.29 54.07
CA ASP A 1174 30.28 -24.17 52.88
C ASP A 1174 31.09 -23.89 51.59
N ASP A 1175 32.31 -23.37 51.64
CA ASP A 1175 33.09 -23.11 50.42
C ASP A 1175 33.57 -24.41 49.74
N VAL A 1176 34.21 -25.31 50.50
CA VAL A 1176 34.66 -26.65 50.09
C VAL A 1176 34.54 -27.60 51.29
N ALA A 1177 33.52 -28.46 51.27
CA ALA A 1177 33.33 -29.48 52.29
C ALA A 1177 34.01 -30.78 51.86
N ILE A 1178 34.79 -31.39 52.76
CA ILE A 1178 35.59 -32.60 52.47
C ILE A 1178 35.27 -33.66 53.51
N ARG A 1179 35.08 -34.88 53.04
CA ARG A 1179 35.10 -36.10 53.83
C ARG A 1179 36.11 -37.05 53.21
N SER A 1180 37.00 -37.59 54.03
CA SER A 1180 37.96 -38.59 53.57
C SER A 1180 37.98 -39.78 54.50
N VAL A 1181 38.18 -40.97 53.91
CA VAL A 1181 38.47 -42.20 54.64
C VAL A 1181 39.77 -42.75 54.07
N ARG A 1182 40.74 -43.01 54.95
CA ARG A 1182 42.09 -43.41 54.58
C ARG A 1182 42.55 -44.61 55.38
N GLY A 1183 43.28 -45.49 54.72
CA GLY A 1183 44.03 -46.58 55.34
C GLY A 1183 45.52 -46.38 55.07
N SER A 1184 46.36 -46.63 56.06
CA SER A 1184 47.81 -46.61 55.89
C SER A 1184 48.48 -47.80 56.53
N ILE A 1185 49.51 -48.33 55.87
CA ILE A 1185 50.38 -49.36 56.41
C ILE A 1185 51.75 -48.73 56.60
N GLY A 1186 52.18 -48.61 57.85
CA GLY A 1186 53.52 -48.19 58.24
C GLY A 1186 54.40 -49.42 58.44
N PHE A 1187 55.61 -49.36 57.89
CA PHE A 1187 56.66 -50.35 58.10
C PHE A 1187 57.71 -49.75 59.02
N ARG A 1188 58.13 -50.55 59.99
CA ARG A 1188 59.28 -50.28 60.86
C ARG A 1188 60.39 -51.24 60.45
N PHE A 1189 61.61 -50.72 60.29
CA PHE A 1189 62.78 -51.49 59.85
C PHE A 1189 63.75 -51.69 61.02
#